data_AF-A0A925M387-F1
#
_entry.id   AF-A0A925M387-F1
#
_cell.length_a   1.000
_cell.length_b   1.000
_cell.length_c   1.000
_cell.angle_alpha   90.00
_cell.angle_beta   90.00
_cell.angle_gamma   90.00
#
_symmetry.space_group_name_H-M   'P 1'
#
loop_
_entity.id
_entity.type
_entity.pdbx_description
1 polymer ?
#
loop_
_entity_poly.entity_id
_entity_poly.type
_entity_poly.pdbx_seq_one_letter_code
_entity_poly.pdbx_strand_id
1 'polypeptide(L)'
;MTATLVTPTGSQMLAEPIQTAGRGTQANAESILEAQIVAQTSEVTLSPVEVPTAETSEEESDPNPITAIAAGTAAIIGQVLPTERRDNYWTDAQQVYAHGIELVAAGQYGTALGCFDRAIELNPNVADAWIAKGEALVTLGQRDQARKTFARAAELRPRDETIAQCLAALEEVSVAAPANSEMTAEATTDPTTEADVMESILAEATIPETEATIPEASTPETTTSEMTTEDSITEGIIAELTALEGTTEAPIVEPTPLEAAVKSIAPDLDITLPLSQPSRPPLAADAPGTISAIASVIPLGDVREGFNVETFKQAFQDNLLRFQGKTLEEATLQDSYTVLAYMVRDRLMQFETPEALLTRPDTRWIGEVSAEYMPGSHLQNNLLTLGSIDVVRQGIQDLGLNLDAVCDQEAEPGLGKGGLGRLMVCYLESMATQAIPAIGYGIRYEKGFFDQEIHDGWQVETPDTWLQGGNPWEIERPDRMVDVKFGGRTEAYLDEQGRYRVRWIPQEVVKGIPYDTPILGYQVKTVNLLRLWRAESDSPLGKVLYPVDVDFQGQELRLKQQFFLVSCALQDAIRLHVGAGKAIETLPDRVALQLNDTDTTLAIPELMRLLVDEHGLEWSQAWETTRNTLSYTNHSLMPETLDDRWSIAILASILPRHLEIIFEINARFLEAIHLQAGDDLDHRRRLSLIDETGDRHVRLTNLACVGTHAINGVSALHTELLEQTLLSDFYALYPDRFSNKTNGISPRRFLRLSNPRLADLITRRLGDRWITNLDELQQLTEAAGDGNFRHEWRQVKQATKQDLAAIVHQQTGIDLDVHSLFDIQAMVLHEYKRQHLNVLHILTLYNRIKANPDVDLVPRTFIFSGKAAPDYFTAKLIIKLIHAVADLVNADPDVRGRLKVVFLPDFTLKVAQQILPAADLSEHISTAGMEASDTGNMMAALNGGLIIGTPDGSNLELFQEVGADNVFQFGLTATEATVLRATGYNPWEVYNASFDLKGAIDLLTNGTLSHGDTALFQPLVHLLLSSDYYLLLADYQSYIDCQMQVSHLYRDQDAWTRKSILTTARVGKFSSDRAVREYCQTIWNVEPVPIEIADYVPSKTASL
;
A
#
# COMPACT_ATOMS: atom_id res chain seq x y z
N MET A 1 44.71 -3.00 -11.44
CA MET A 1 46.00 -2.90 -12.16
C MET A 1 45.75 -2.57 -13.63
N THR A 2 46.68 -1.91 -14.33
CA THR A 2 46.52 -1.42 -15.71
C THR A 2 47.19 -2.30 -16.76
N ALA A 3 46.45 -2.74 -17.78
CA ALA A 3 46.95 -3.19 -19.09
C ALA A 3 45.80 -3.13 -20.12
N THR A 4 45.56 -1.98 -20.76
CA THR A 4 46.10 -1.65 -22.10
C THR A 4 45.55 -2.55 -23.22
N LEU A 5 44.45 -2.12 -23.84
CA LEU A 5 43.91 -2.69 -25.08
C LEU A 5 44.80 -2.32 -26.29
N VAL A 6 44.85 -3.21 -27.28
CA VAL A 6 45.47 -2.96 -28.60
C VAL A 6 44.47 -3.27 -29.70
N THR A 7 44.08 -2.24 -30.45
CA THR A 7 43.24 -2.34 -31.65
C THR A 7 44.05 -2.79 -32.88
N PRO A 8 43.40 -3.48 -33.84
CA PRO A 8 43.72 -3.33 -35.25
C PRO A 8 42.53 -2.78 -36.07
N THR A 9 42.83 -2.03 -37.13
CA THR A 9 41.87 -1.22 -37.90
C THR A 9 41.49 -1.82 -39.27
N GLY A 10 40.19 -2.00 -39.51
CA GLY A 10 39.45 -1.43 -40.65
C GLY A 10 39.62 -1.95 -42.10
N SER A 11 38.52 -1.77 -42.87
CA SER A 11 38.37 -1.92 -44.34
C SER A 11 38.23 -3.36 -44.86
N GLN A 12 37.40 -3.70 -45.87
CA GLN A 12 36.82 -2.91 -46.98
C GLN A 12 35.33 -3.25 -47.29
N MET A 13 34.74 -2.53 -48.26
CA MET A 13 33.36 -2.65 -48.77
C MET A 13 33.14 -3.86 -49.72
N LEU A 14 31.88 -4.28 -49.95
CA LEU A 14 31.17 -4.10 -51.24
C LEU A 14 29.74 -4.70 -51.31
N ALA A 15 28.83 -3.91 -51.91
CA ALA A 15 27.66 -4.28 -52.73
C ALA A 15 26.41 -5.01 -52.16
N GLU A 16 25.26 -4.47 -52.58
CA GLU A 16 23.87 -4.99 -52.55
C GLU A 16 23.66 -6.09 -53.65
N PRO A 17 22.43 -6.58 -54.04
CA PRO A 17 21.06 -6.20 -53.61
C PRO A 17 19.95 -7.30 -53.46
N ILE A 18 18.84 -6.91 -52.81
CA ILE A 18 17.40 -7.13 -53.17
C ILE A 18 16.96 -8.51 -53.76
N GLN A 19 15.95 -9.20 -53.15
CA GLN A 19 14.53 -9.26 -53.65
C GLN A 19 13.55 -10.18 -52.85
N THR A 20 12.45 -9.57 -52.35
CA THR A 20 11.05 -10.04 -52.14
C THR A 20 10.61 -11.51 -51.88
N ALA A 21 9.66 -11.64 -50.92
CA ALA A 21 8.46 -12.53 -50.88
C ALA A 21 8.63 -14.07 -50.68
N GLY A 22 7.68 -14.78 -50.05
CA GLY A 22 6.51 -14.35 -49.26
C GLY A 22 5.40 -15.42 -49.09
N ARG A 23 4.45 -15.17 -48.16
CA ARG A 23 3.15 -15.87 -47.90
C ARG A 23 3.14 -17.36 -47.49
N GLY A 24 2.48 -17.62 -46.35
CA GLY A 24 1.80 -18.89 -46.01
C GLY A 24 2.68 -19.97 -45.35
N THR A 25 2.16 -20.90 -44.54
CA THR A 25 0.77 -21.05 -44.02
C THR A 25 0.78 -21.89 -42.72
N GLN A 26 -0.36 -22.00 -42.03
CA GLN A 26 -0.52 -22.79 -40.80
C GLN A 26 -0.19 -24.28 -40.98
N ALA A 27 0.41 -24.92 -39.96
CA ALA A 27 0.05 -26.26 -39.48
C ALA A 27 0.73 -26.56 -38.13
N ASN A 28 0.03 -27.29 -37.25
CA ASN A 28 0.56 -27.82 -35.98
C ASN A 28 1.35 -29.11 -36.23
N ALA A 29 2.29 -29.46 -35.34
CA ALA A 29 2.34 -30.75 -34.63
C ALA A 29 3.63 -30.90 -33.79
N GLU A 30 3.57 -31.74 -32.75
CA GLU A 30 4.63 -31.94 -31.76
C GLU A 30 5.60 -33.09 -32.11
N SER A 31 6.80 -33.03 -31.50
CA SER A 31 7.53 -34.15 -30.87
C SER A 31 8.48 -35.08 -31.65
N ILE A 32 9.38 -35.69 -30.85
CA ILE A 32 10.17 -36.94 -31.01
C ILE A 32 11.62 -36.85 -31.54
N LEU A 33 12.56 -37.09 -30.58
CA LEU A 33 13.89 -37.73 -30.60
C LEU A 33 14.98 -37.21 -31.58
N GLU A 34 16.10 -36.69 -31.09
CA GLU A 34 17.30 -37.41 -30.57
C GLU A 34 18.16 -38.11 -31.63
N ALA A 35 19.47 -37.80 -31.68
CA ALA A 35 20.53 -38.69 -31.17
C ALA A 35 21.98 -38.23 -31.51
N GLN A 36 22.82 -38.06 -30.47
CA GLN A 36 24.21 -38.57 -30.39
C GLN A 36 25.30 -37.94 -31.34
N ILE A 37 26.63 -38.02 -31.14
CA ILE A 37 27.50 -38.78 -30.20
C ILE A 37 28.91 -38.13 -30.04
N VAL A 38 29.56 -38.26 -28.86
CA VAL A 38 31.06 -38.32 -28.61
C VAL A 38 31.98 -37.13 -28.97
N ALA A 39 33.07 -36.81 -28.25
CA ALA A 39 33.50 -37.02 -26.84
C ALA A 39 34.85 -36.28 -26.59
N GLN A 40 35.27 -36.13 -25.33
CA GLN A 40 36.56 -36.68 -24.83
C GLN A 40 36.64 -36.62 -23.29
N THR A 41 37.41 -37.54 -22.69
CA THR A 41 37.53 -37.75 -21.23
C THR A 41 38.99 -37.76 -20.78
N SER A 42 39.23 -37.60 -19.48
CA SER A 42 40.47 -37.99 -18.79
C SER A 42 40.16 -38.30 -17.31
N GLU A 43 40.82 -39.30 -16.75
CA GLU A 43 40.43 -39.95 -15.50
C GLU A 43 41.27 -39.50 -14.29
N VAL A 44 40.69 -39.57 -13.09
CA VAL A 44 41.41 -39.98 -11.87
C VAL A 44 40.50 -40.92 -11.08
N THR A 45 41.05 -42.03 -10.58
CA THR A 45 40.34 -43.08 -9.83
C THR A 45 40.72 -43.10 -8.35
N LEU A 46 39.79 -43.53 -7.50
CA LEU A 46 40.05 -43.92 -6.10
C LEU A 46 39.33 -45.24 -5.79
N SER A 47 39.93 -46.03 -4.89
CA SER A 47 39.57 -47.43 -4.62
C SER A 47 38.53 -47.57 -3.50
N PRO A 48 37.75 -48.68 -3.46
CA PRO A 48 36.72 -48.91 -2.45
C PRO A 48 37.29 -49.33 -1.08
N VAL A 49 36.47 -49.18 -0.04
CA VAL A 49 36.69 -49.70 1.32
C VAL A 49 35.54 -50.66 1.65
N GLU A 50 35.86 -51.76 2.34
CA GLU A 50 34.92 -52.86 2.61
C GLU A 50 33.93 -52.54 3.75
N VAL A 51 32.71 -53.08 3.64
CA VAL A 51 31.66 -52.99 4.68
C VAL A 51 31.63 -54.28 5.51
N PRO A 52 31.72 -54.22 6.85
CA PRO A 52 31.53 -55.39 7.70
C PRO A 52 30.04 -55.69 7.89
N THR A 53 29.64 -56.94 7.63
CA THR A 53 28.29 -57.44 7.93
C THR A 53 28.11 -57.77 9.40
N ALA A 54 27.00 -57.34 9.99
CA ALA A 54 26.49 -57.80 11.29
C ALA A 54 25.01 -58.20 11.15
N GLU A 55 24.54 -59.07 12.05
CA GLU A 55 23.27 -59.82 11.89
C GLU A 55 22.02 -59.10 12.42
N THR A 56 20.85 -59.61 12.03
CA THR A 56 19.53 -59.01 12.26
C THR A 56 19.02 -59.12 13.70
N SER A 57 18.36 -58.06 14.19
CA SER A 57 17.33 -58.14 15.23
C SER A 57 16.19 -57.18 14.90
N GLU A 58 14.99 -57.70 14.69
CA GLU A 58 13.79 -56.93 14.33
C GLU A 58 13.11 -56.37 15.60
N GLU A 59 13.18 -55.06 15.82
CA GLU A 59 12.15 -54.31 16.56
C GLU A 59 11.90 -53.00 15.79
N GLU A 60 10.71 -52.86 15.19
CA GLU A 60 10.31 -51.65 14.47
C GLU A 60 9.92 -50.54 15.47
N SER A 61 10.88 -49.69 15.82
CA SER A 61 10.60 -48.30 16.20
C SER A 61 10.91 -47.40 15.01
N ASP A 62 9.86 -46.96 14.30
CA ASP A 62 9.96 -46.06 13.16
C ASP A 62 10.77 -44.79 13.56
N PRO A 63 11.92 -44.51 12.93
CA PRO A 63 12.83 -43.45 13.39
C PRO A 63 12.24 -42.08 13.07
N ASN A 64 11.40 -41.58 13.99
CA ASN A 64 10.63 -40.33 13.88
C ASN A 64 11.42 -39.25 13.11
N PRO A 65 10.98 -38.85 11.90
CA PRO A 65 11.75 -37.98 11.02
C PRO A 65 11.99 -36.59 11.62
N ILE A 66 11.18 -36.15 12.58
CA ILE A 66 11.42 -34.93 13.36
C ILE A 66 12.78 -35.00 14.06
N THR A 67 13.21 -36.18 14.52
CA THR A 67 14.53 -36.39 15.13
C THR A 67 15.67 -36.28 14.11
N ALA A 68 15.45 -36.79 12.89
CA ALA A 68 16.42 -36.72 11.81
C ALA A 68 16.55 -35.29 11.24
N ILE A 69 15.44 -34.56 11.11
CA ILE A 69 15.43 -33.16 10.68
C ILE A 69 15.88 -32.24 11.81
N ALA A 70 15.62 -32.54 13.09
CA ALA A 70 16.22 -31.81 14.21
C ALA A 70 17.74 -32.03 14.28
N ALA A 71 18.22 -33.26 14.06
CA ALA A 71 19.66 -33.53 13.94
C ALA A 71 20.27 -32.86 12.70
N GLY A 72 19.57 -32.88 11.56
CA GLY A 72 19.97 -32.21 10.33
C GLY A 72 19.98 -30.68 10.45
N THR A 73 19.00 -30.09 11.13
CA THR A 73 18.91 -28.64 11.38
C THR A 73 19.91 -28.20 12.43
N ALA A 74 20.13 -28.99 13.49
CA ALA A 74 21.23 -28.76 14.43
C ALA A 74 22.61 -28.92 13.76
N ALA A 75 22.74 -29.80 12.75
CA ALA A 75 23.94 -29.92 11.93
C ALA A 75 24.10 -28.76 10.94
N ILE A 76 23.03 -28.27 10.30
CA ILE A 76 23.06 -27.09 9.41
C ILE A 76 23.38 -25.84 10.24
N ILE A 77 22.72 -25.63 11.37
CA ILE A 77 23.06 -24.57 12.33
C ILE A 77 24.52 -24.73 12.79
N GLY A 78 24.99 -25.95 13.07
CA GLY A 78 26.38 -26.26 13.45
C GLY A 78 27.41 -26.23 12.31
N GLN A 79 26.99 -26.08 11.05
CA GLN A 79 27.84 -25.96 9.85
C GLN A 79 27.87 -24.53 9.32
N VAL A 80 26.75 -23.79 9.44
CA VAL A 80 26.63 -22.37 9.12
C VAL A 80 27.19 -21.49 10.26
N LEU A 81 26.95 -21.90 11.50
CA LEU A 81 27.68 -21.47 12.68
C LEU A 81 28.59 -22.64 13.12
N PRO A 82 29.85 -22.73 12.64
CA PRO A 82 30.84 -23.60 13.25
C PRO A 82 30.88 -23.36 14.77
N THR A 83 31.30 -24.36 15.55
CA THR A 83 31.27 -24.26 17.03
C THR A 83 32.08 -23.11 17.64
N GLU A 84 32.91 -22.44 16.83
CA GLU A 84 33.70 -21.24 17.15
C GLU A 84 32.93 -19.91 16.90
N ARG A 85 31.76 -19.95 16.23
CA ARG A 85 30.84 -18.81 16.02
C ARG A 85 29.65 -18.78 17.02
N ARG A 86 29.77 -19.45 18.16
CA ARG A 86 28.78 -19.34 19.25
C ARG A 86 28.88 -18.05 20.07
N ASP A 87 30.00 -17.34 19.93
CA ASP A 87 30.27 -16.05 20.58
C ASP A 87 30.21 -14.88 19.57
N ASN A 88 29.22 -14.87 18.67
CA ASN A 88 29.10 -13.87 17.61
C ASN A 88 28.65 -12.45 18.07
N TYR A 89 28.66 -12.17 19.38
CA TYR A 89 29.17 -10.86 19.81
C TYR A 89 30.69 -10.89 19.65
N TRP A 90 31.18 -10.55 18.46
CA TRP A 90 32.61 -10.35 18.26
C TRP A 90 33.13 -9.35 19.30
N THR A 91 33.89 -9.84 20.28
CA THR A 91 34.43 -9.06 21.40
C THR A 91 35.90 -8.75 21.20
N ASP A 92 36.56 -9.40 20.24
CA ASP A 92 37.90 -9.09 19.78
C ASP A 92 37.84 -8.20 18.52
N ALA A 93 38.30 -6.95 18.66
CA ALA A 93 38.45 -6.01 17.56
C ALA A 93 39.32 -6.55 16.40
N GLN A 94 40.28 -7.43 16.69
CA GLN A 94 41.17 -8.03 15.69
C GLN A 94 40.39 -8.92 14.71
N GLN A 95 39.34 -9.61 15.18
CA GLN A 95 38.49 -10.49 14.36
C GLN A 95 37.50 -9.70 13.51
N VAL A 96 36.86 -8.66 14.07
CA VAL A 96 35.96 -7.77 13.31
C VAL A 96 36.74 -7.03 12.21
N TYR A 97 37.95 -6.56 12.54
CA TYR A 97 38.86 -5.96 11.55
C TYR A 97 39.19 -6.93 10.41
N ALA A 98 39.54 -8.19 10.72
CA ALA A 98 39.85 -9.19 9.70
C ALA A 98 38.66 -9.43 8.74
N HIS A 99 37.44 -9.53 9.28
CA HIS A 99 36.24 -9.69 8.45
C HIS A 99 35.93 -8.44 7.60
N GLY A 100 36.18 -7.23 8.12
CA GLY A 100 36.13 -6.00 7.33
C GLY A 100 37.10 -6.00 6.14
N ILE A 101 38.29 -6.59 6.29
CA ILE A 101 39.25 -6.76 5.18
C ILE A 101 38.76 -7.79 4.15
N GLU A 102 38.09 -8.87 4.56
CA GLU A 102 37.45 -9.81 3.63
C GLU A 102 36.37 -9.12 2.79
N LEU A 103 35.54 -8.28 3.42
CA LEU A 103 34.50 -7.49 2.75
C LEU A 103 35.08 -6.44 1.79
N VAL A 104 36.19 -5.78 2.14
CA VAL A 104 36.95 -4.91 1.22
C VAL A 104 37.48 -5.70 0.02
N ALA A 105 38.02 -6.91 0.22
CA ALA A 105 38.48 -7.77 -0.86
C ALA A 105 37.34 -8.26 -1.79
N ALA A 106 36.12 -8.38 -1.26
CA ALA A 106 34.90 -8.63 -2.02
C ALA A 106 34.29 -7.37 -2.68
N GLY A 107 34.87 -6.18 -2.47
CA GLY A 107 34.37 -4.90 -2.99
C GLY A 107 33.17 -4.33 -2.23
N GLN A 108 32.78 -4.91 -1.09
CA GLN A 108 31.66 -4.48 -0.26
C GLN A 108 32.07 -3.39 0.75
N TYR A 109 32.59 -2.27 0.23
CA TYR A 109 33.17 -1.19 1.05
C TYR A 109 32.19 -0.61 2.08
N GLY A 110 30.89 -0.53 1.76
CA GLY A 110 29.85 -0.04 2.69
C GLY A 110 29.71 -0.94 3.92
N THR A 111 29.50 -2.25 3.71
CA THR A 111 29.44 -3.26 4.78
C THR A 111 30.73 -3.29 5.60
N ALA A 112 31.88 -3.15 4.93
CA ALA A 112 33.18 -3.11 5.60
C ALA A 112 33.35 -1.91 6.54
N LEU A 113 32.77 -0.74 6.26
CA LEU A 113 32.80 0.40 7.19
C LEU A 113 32.16 0.04 8.54
N GLY A 114 31.01 -0.63 8.54
CA GLY A 114 30.35 -1.09 9.75
C GLY A 114 31.22 -2.05 10.58
N CYS A 115 31.96 -2.94 9.92
CA CYS A 115 32.96 -3.78 10.59
C CYS A 115 34.12 -2.95 11.18
N PHE A 116 34.68 -2.00 10.44
CA PHE A 116 35.79 -1.19 10.96
C PHE A 116 35.36 -0.26 12.10
N ASP A 117 34.17 0.35 12.02
CA ASP A 117 33.59 1.11 13.13
C ASP A 117 33.39 0.22 14.37
N ARG A 118 32.83 -0.99 14.20
CA ARG A 118 32.66 -1.90 15.32
C ARG A 118 34.00 -2.38 15.92
N ALA A 119 35.03 -2.61 15.09
CA ALA A 119 36.39 -2.86 15.58
C ALA A 119 36.96 -1.67 16.37
N ILE A 120 36.71 -0.45 15.92
CA ILE A 120 37.13 0.79 16.60
C ILE A 120 36.40 0.98 17.93
N GLU A 121 35.10 0.67 18.02
CA GLU A 121 34.35 0.69 19.29
C GLU A 121 34.93 -0.29 20.31
N LEU A 122 35.25 -1.51 19.86
CA LEU A 122 35.77 -2.60 20.71
C LEU A 122 37.19 -2.32 21.21
N ASN A 123 38.05 -1.75 20.37
CA ASN A 123 39.39 -1.29 20.77
C ASN A 123 39.85 -0.09 19.94
N PRO A 124 39.66 1.15 20.45
CA PRO A 124 40.03 2.38 19.75
C PRO A 124 41.52 2.53 19.39
N ASN A 125 42.40 1.64 19.86
CA ASN A 125 43.85 1.67 19.62
C ASN A 125 44.30 0.77 18.45
N VAL A 126 43.40 0.03 17.80
CA VAL A 126 43.72 -0.80 16.62
C VAL A 126 43.91 0.11 15.41
N ALA A 127 45.15 0.61 15.22
CA ALA A 127 45.49 1.53 14.15
C ALA A 127 45.11 1.01 12.75
N ASP A 128 45.23 -0.30 12.50
CA ASP A 128 44.90 -0.91 11.21
C ASP A 128 43.41 -0.75 10.85
N ALA A 129 42.50 -0.79 11.83
CA ALA A 129 41.07 -0.55 11.60
C ALA A 129 40.78 0.90 11.22
N TRP A 130 41.49 1.87 11.81
CA TRP A 130 41.43 3.27 11.38
C TRP A 130 42.00 3.48 9.97
N ILE A 131 43.08 2.78 9.60
CA ILE A 131 43.66 2.85 8.25
C ILE A 131 42.67 2.28 7.22
N ALA A 132 42.19 1.06 7.42
CA ALA A 132 41.28 0.38 6.49
C ALA A 132 39.92 1.11 6.37
N LYS A 133 39.40 1.67 7.47
CA LYS A 133 38.25 2.58 7.41
C LYS A 133 38.54 3.82 6.55
N GLY A 134 39.71 4.43 6.71
CA GLY A 134 40.15 5.57 5.90
C GLY A 134 40.18 5.24 4.40
N GLU A 135 40.75 4.09 4.04
CA GLU A 135 40.85 3.62 2.65
C GLU A 135 39.46 3.29 2.03
N ALA A 136 38.57 2.65 2.80
CA ALA A 136 37.19 2.41 2.38
C ALA A 136 36.42 3.73 2.20
N LEU A 137 36.57 4.70 3.10
CA LEU A 137 35.97 6.04 2.99
C LEU A 137 36.49 6.82 1.76
N VAL A 138 37.78 6.72 1.42
CA VAL A 138 38.32 7.30 0.18
C VAL A 138 37.69 6.65 -1.06
N THR A 139 37.56 5.32 -1.04
CA THR A 139 36.96 4.56 -2.15
C THR A 139 35.48 4.90 -2.35
N LEU A 140 34.76 5.18 -1.26
CA LEU A 140 33.38 5.68 -1.25
C LEU A 140 33.26 7.20 -1.43
N GLY A 141 34.37 7.91 -1.72
CA GLY A 141 34.39 9.34 -2.00
C GLY A 141 34.27 10.28 -0.78
N GLN A 142 34.10 9.74 0.43
CA GLN A 142 33.84 10.46 1.68
C GLN A 142 35.10 11.10 2.29
N ARG A 143 35.77 11.97 1.52
CA ARG A 143 37.12 12.51 1.81
C ARG A 143 37.28 13.19 3.17
N ASP A 144 36.30 13.97 3.65
CA ASP A 144 36.40 14.64 4.95
C ASP A 144 36.36 13.67 6.13
N GLN A 145 35.57 12.59 6.01
CA GLN A 145 35.57 11.53 7.02
C GLN A 145 36.88 10.73 6.95
N ALA A 146 37.37 10.42 5.74
CA ALA A 146 38.66 9.75 5.55
C ALA A 146 39.81 10.55 6.19
N ARG A 147 39.89 11.87 5.96
CA ARG A 147 40.94 12.73 6.54
C ARG A 147 40.92 12.72 8.07
N LYS A 148 39.74 12.80 8.69
CA LYS A 148 39.59 12.68 10.16
C LYS A 148 40.04 11.29 10.67
N THR A 149 39.68 10.24 9.94
CA THR A 149 40.00 8.84 10.27
C THR A 149 41.50 8.56 10.17
N PHE A 150 42.17 9.00 9.09
CA PHE A 150 43.62 8.90 8.94
C PHE A 150 44.39 9.79 9.93
N ALA A 151 43.89 10.98 10.27
CA ALA A 151 44.50 11.80 11.31
C ALA A 151 44.52 11.06 12.66
N ARG A 152 43.43 10.38 13.01
CA ARG A 152 43.37 9.52 14.21
C ARG A 152 44.28 8.29 14.11
N ALA A 153 44.42 7.69 12.92
CA ALA A 153 45.40 6.62 12.69
C ALA A 153 46.85 7.11 12.90
N ALA A 154 47.18 8.34 12.47
CA ALA A 154 48.50 8.94 12.63
C ALA A 154 48.86 9.23 14.10
N GLU A 155 47.87 9.57 14.95
CA GLU A 155 48.08 9.66 16.40
C GLU A 155 48.50 8.31 17.02
N LEU A 156 47.96 7.20 16.50
CA LEU A 156 48.25 5.84 16.97
C LEU A 156 49.55 5.27 16.39
N ARG A 157 49.94 5.68 15.16
CA ARG A 157 51.25 5.36 14.54
C ARG A 157 51.95 6.61 13.98
N PRO A 158 52.62 7.44 14.81
CA PRO A 158 53.25 8.70 14.38
C PRO A 158 54.48 8.59 13.46
N ARG A 159 54.73 7.43 12.84
CA ARG A 159 55.86 7.13 11.94
C ARG A 159 55.49 6.15 10.81
N ASP A 160 54.21 5.92 10.56
CA ASP A 160 53.76 5.07 9.46
C ASP A 160 53.74 5.91 8.17
N GLU A 161 54.66 5.62 7.25
CA GLU A 161 54.80 6.36 5.99
C GLU A 161 53.55 6.22 5.10
N THR A 162 52.78 5.15 5.26
CA THR A 162 51.52 4.90 4.56
C THR A 162 50.48 5.97 4.91
N ILE A 163 50.27 6.20 6.21
CA ILE A 163 49.28 7.16 6.71
C ILE A 163 49.66 8.58 6.30
N ALA A 164 50.97 8.90 6.31
CA ALA A 164 51.48 10.18 5.84
C ALA A 164 51.23 10.39 4.33
N GLN A 165 51.37 9.35 3.51
CA GLN A 165 51.06 9.39 2.07
C GLN A 165 49.55 9.55 1.83
N CYS A 166 48.70 8.82 2.55
CA CYS A 166 47.24 8.95 2.45
C CYS A 166 46.75 10.36 2.84
N LEU A 167 47.32 10.96 3.90
CA LEU A 167 47.00 12.32 4.31
C LEU A 167 47.49 13.35 3.28
N ALA A 168 48.71 13.22 2.76
CA ALA A 168 49.23 14.13 1.73
C ALA A 168 48.40 14.07 0.44
N ALA A 169 48.01 12.88 -0.03
CA ALA A 169 47.16 12.70 -1.20
C ALA A 169 45.75 13.29 -1.03
N LEU A 170 45.25 13.41 0.21
CA LEU A 170 44.00 14.12 0.54
C LEU A 170 44.17 15.65 0.62
N GLU A 171 45.40 16.15 0.76
CA GLU A 171 45.70 17.59 0.80
C GLU A 171 46.08 18.16 -0.58
N GLU A 172 46.79 17.42 -1.44
CA GLU A 172 47.17 17.90 -2.79
C GLU A 172 45.97 18.31 -3.65
N VAL A 173 44.82 17.66 -3.50
CA VAL A 173 43.57 17.97 -4.23
C VAL A 173 42.94 19.31 -3.78
N SER A 174 43.35 19.87 -2.63
CA SER A 174 42.82 21.14 -2.11
C SER A 174 43.51 22.39 -2.67
N VAL A 175 44.70 22.25 -3.27
CA VAL A 175 45.57 23.39 -3.66
C VAL A 175 45.27 23.89 -5.09
N ALA A 176 43.99 23.91 -5.46
CA ALA A 176 43.51 24.27 -6.80
C ALA A 176 42.44 25.39 -6.80
N ALA A 177 42.56 26.34 -5.87
CA ALA A 177 41.77 27.58 -5.83
C ALA A 177 42.69 28.82 -5.85
N PRO A 178 42.31 29.94 -6.52
CA PRO A 178 43.16 31.13 -6.60
C PRO A 178 43.31 31.85 -5.25
N ALA A 179 44.48 32.45 -5.02
CA ALA A 179 44.72 33.28 -3.85
C ALA A 179 43.91 34.59 -3.89
N ASN A 180 43.23 34.91 -2.79
CA ASN A 180 42.76 36.25 -2.46
C ASN A 180 43.52 36.76 -1.23
N SER A 181 43.91 38.03 -1.24
CA SER A 181 44.69 38.66 -0.18
C SER A 181 43.83 39.06 1.02
N GLU A 182 44.36 38.90 2.23
CA GLU A 182 43.81 39.47 3.46
C GLU A 182 43.72 41.01 3.38
N MET A 183 42.66 41.61 3.95
CA MET A 183 42.81 42.47 5.14
C MET A 183 41.47 43.03 5.69
N THR A 184 41.15 42.61 6.92
CA THR A 184 40.64 43.40 8.07
C THR A 184 39.39 44.29 8.00
N ALA A 185 38.64 44.27 9.13
CA ALA A 185 37.80 45.35 9.68
C ALA A 185 36.48 45.67 8.94
N GLU A 186 35.40 46.13 9.60
CA GLU A 186 34.91 45.98 11.00
C GLU A 186 33.38 46.23 10.96
N ALA A 187 32.66 46.24 12.09
CA ALA A 187 31.20 46.37 12.11
C ALA A 187 30.68 47.79 11.80
N THR A 188 29.54 47.92 11.11
CA THR A 188 28.36 48.73 11.56
C THR A 188 27.13 48.70 10.61
N THR A 189 25.94 48.63 11.23
CA THR A 189 24.65 49.28 10.89
C THR A 189 24.00 49.18 9.48
N ASP A 190 22.78 48.64 9.48
CA ASP A 190 21.54 49.02 8.76
C ASP A 190 21.30 50.56 8.67
N PRO A 191 20.32 51.12 7.90
CA PRO A 191 19.30 50.49 7.02
C PRO A 191 19.08 51.28 5.68
N THR A 192 17.86 51.22 5.11
CA THR A 192 17.21 52.20 4.16
C THR A 192 17.71 52.30 2.71
N THR A 193 16.90 52.67 1.70
CA THR A 193 15.49 52.41 1.28
C THR A 193 15.33 52.99 -0.15
N GLU A 194 14.27 52.60 -0.88
CA GLU A 194 13.66 53.33 -2.03
C GLU A 194 14.56 53.60 -3.27
N ALA A 195 14.31 53.06 -4.47
CA ALA A 195 13.14 53.18 -5.38
C ALA A 195 13.29 54.30 -6.44
N ASP A 196 12.39 54.24 -7.44
CA ASP A 196 11.98 55.31 -8.37
C ASP A 196 12.81 55.70 -9.63
N VAL A 197 12.26 55.29 -10.79
CA VAL A 197 11.53 56.17 -11.76
C VAL A 197 12.12 56.53 -13.15
N MET A 198 11.24 56.36 -14.18
CA MET A 198 11.14 57.02 -15.51
C MET A 198 12.17 56.69 -16.62
N GLU A 199 11.72 56.16 -17.77
CA GLU A 199 11.35 56.87 -19.04
C GLU A 199 12.56 57.17 -19.97
N SER A 200 12.43 57.33 -21.29
CA SER A 200 11.44 56.93 -22.32
C SER A 200 12.08 57.20 -23.72
N ILE A 201 11.38 56.90 -24.83
CA ILE A 201 11.30 57.68 -26.12
C ILE A 201 10.88 56.76 -27.30
N LEU A 202 10.18 57.34 -28.28
CA LEU A 202 9.58 56.68 -29.46
C LEU A 202 10.26 57.07 -30.80
N ALA A 203 10.03 56.27 -31.86
CA ALA A 203 9.70 56.67 -33.26
C ALA A 203 9.74 55.42 -34.17
N GLU A 204 8.63 54.87 -34.70
CA GLU A 204 7.76 55.34 -35.82
C GLU A 204 8.30 55.10 -37.25
N ALA A 205 7.53 54.33 -38.06
CA ALA A 205 7.53 54.35 -39.53
C ALA A 205 6.20 53.80 -40.10
N THR A 206 5.68 54.41 -41.17
CA THR A 206 4.25 54.38 -41.59
C THR A 206 3.84 53.28 -42.60
N ILE A 207 2.52 53.04 -42.70
CA ILE A 207 1.80 52.22 -43.73
C ILE A 207 1.57 53.04 -45.05
N PRO A 208 1.08 52.46 -46.18
CA PRO A 208 -0.38 52.36 -46.41
C PRO A 208 -0.90 51.17 -47.29
N GLU A 209 -2.18 50.80 -47.03
CA GLU A 209 -3.36 50.47 -47.91
C GLU A 209 -3.17 49.95 -49.38
N THR A 210 -4.07 49.17 -50.01
CA THR A 210 -5.55 49.30 -50.16
C THR A 210 -6.29 48.02 -50.62
N GLU A 211 -7.55 47.84 -50.17
CA GLU A 211 -8.83 47.48 -50.90
C GLU A 211 -8.89 46.55 -52.15
N ALA A 212 -9.99 45.83 -52.47
CA ALA A 212 -11.33 45.63 -51.85
C ALA A 212 -12.19 44.50 -52.51
N THR A 213 -13.40 44.30 -51.95
CA THR A 213 -14.69 43.85 -52.56
C THR A 213 -15.13 42.37 -52.56
N ILE A 214 -16.46 42.24 -52.43
CA ILE A 214 -17.38 41.08 -52.27
C ILE A 214 -18.57 41.37 -53.25
N PRO A 215 -19.30 40.41 -53.88
CA PRO A 215 -20.54 39.86 -53.26
C PRO A 215 -21.08 38.48 -53.76
N GLU A 216 -21.98 37.87 -52.96
CA GLU A 216 -23.28 37.21 -53.29
C GLU A 216 -23.41 36.12 -54.42
N ALA A 217 -24.40 35.21 -54.45
CA ALA A 217 -25.35 34.63 -53.47
C ALA A 217 -26.15 33.47 -54.15
N SER A 218 -27.21 32.97 -53.47
CA SER A 218 -28.39 32.21 -53.96
C SER A 218 -28.41 30.67 -53.97
N THR A 219 -29.49 30.17 -53.36
CA THR A 219 -30.17 28.84 -53.45
C THR A 219 -31.09 28.79 -54.71
N PRO A 220 -31.87 27.72 -55.07
CA PRO A 220 -32.47 26.68 -54.21
C PRO A 220 -32.84 25.28 -54.84
N GLU A 221 -33.70 24.53 -54.11
CA GLU A 221 -34.81 23.67 -54.59
C GLU A 221 -34.62 22.24 -55.20
N THR A 222 -35.12 21.22 -54.46
CA THR A 222 -36.01 20.11 -54.92
C THR A 222 -35.44 18.99 -55.85
N THR A 223 -36.01 17.77 -56.02
CA THR A 223 -37.21 17.06 -55.49
C THR A 223 -37.07 15.52 -55.67
N THR A 224 -37.93 14.71 -55.01
CA THR A 224 -38.46 13.36 -55.44
C THR A 224 -37.49 12.17 -55.65
N SER A 225 -37.91 10.88 -55.63
CA SER A 225 -39.00 10.14 -54.94
C SER A 225 -38.85 8.61 -55.23
N GLU A 226 -39.78 7.79 -54.69
CA GLU A 226 -40.03 6.35 -54.97
C GLU A 226 -38.96 5.37 -54.44
N MET A 227 -39.26 4.24 -53.75
CA MET A 227 -40.37 3.26 -53.68
C MET A 227 -40.41 2.14 -54.74
N THR A 228 -40.12 0.92 -54.28
CA THR A 228 -40.80 -0.38 -54.54
C THR A 228 -40.32 -1.32 -53.40
N THR A 229 -41.17 -2.00 -52.61
CA THR A 229 -42.03 -3.19 -52.87
C THR A 229 -41.24 -4.41 -53.37
N GLU A 230 -41.47 -5.66 -52.97
CA GLU A 230 -42.47 -6.35 -52.10
C GLU A 230 -41.74 -7.44 -51.26
N ASP A 231 -42.30 -8.29 -50.39
CA ASP A 231 -43.59 -9.03 -50.41
C ASP A 231 -44.00 -9.54 -48.99
N SER A 232 -45.10 -10.31 -48.86
CA SER A 232 -45.77 -10.64 -47.57
C SER A 232 -46.20 -12.13 -47.41
N ILE A 233 -47.27 -12.42 -46.63
CA ILE A 233 -48.00 -13.72 -46.44
C ILE A 233 -47.39 -14.72 -45.40
N THR A 234 -48.08 -15.31 -44.40
CA THR A 234 -49.42 -15.10 -43.75
C THR A 234 -49.51 -15.76 -42.34
N GLU A 235 -50.19 -15.07 -41.41
CA GLU A 235 -51.25 -15.48 -40.43
C GLU A 235 -51.30 -16.82 -39.65
N GLY A 236 -51.89 -16.76 -38.43
CA GLY A 236 -52.35 -17.90 -37.62
C GLY A 236 -53.09 -17.52 -36.31
N ILE A 237 -54.43 -17.53 -36.31
CA ILE A 237 -55.36 -17.17 -35.20
C ILE A 237 -55.51 -18.31 -34.13
N ILE A 238 -56.13 -18.20 -32.94
CA ILE A 238 -57.38 -17.54 -32.47
C ILE A 238 -57.25 -17.04 -30.98
N ALA A 239 -58.22 -16.27 -30.46
CA ALA A 239 -58.44 -15.89 -29.04
C ALA A 239 -58.96 -17.08 -28.15
N GLU A 240 -59.54 -16.99 -26.92
CA GLU A 240 -60.20 -15.93 -26.12
C GLU A 240 -60.33 -16.33 -24.61
N LEU A 241 -60.96 -15.45 -23.79
CA LEU A 241 -61.47 -15.55 -22.39
C LEU A 241 -61.66 -16.94 -21.72
N THR A 242 -61.55 -17.09 -20.39
CA THR A 242 -62.63 -16.85 -19.38
C THR A 242 -62.09 -17.01 -17.93
N ALA A 243 -62.83 -16.63 -16.87
CA ALA A 243 -62.36 -16.55 -15.48
C ALA A 243 -63.26 -17.24 -14.41
N LEU A 244 -62.64 -17.45 -13.22
CA LEU A 244 -63.19 -17.42 -11.85
C LEU A 244 -63.98 -18.60 -11.22
N GLU A 245 -63.96 -18.53 -9.88
CA GLU A 245 -64.62 -19.33 -8.81
C GLU A 245 -64.11 -20.78 -8.55
N GLY A 246 -64.06 -21.27 -7.29
CA GLY A 246 -64.66 -20.73 -6.04
C GLY A 246 -63.81 -20.85 -4.75
N THR A 247 -64.44 -20.52 -3.61
CA THR A 247 -63.89 -20.38 -2.24
C THR A 247 -63.88 -21.73 -1.47
N THR A 248 -63.55 -21.93 -0.18
CA THR A 248 -63.46 -21.14 1.10
C THR A 248 -62.67 -22.02 2.13
N GLU A 249 -62.23 -21.70 3.37
CA GLU A 249 -62.29 -20.55 4.32
C GLU A 249 -61.09 -20.65 5.34
N ALA A 250 -61.21 -20.11 6.57
CA ALA A 250 -60.29 -20.21 7.73
C ALA A 250 -61.14 -20.39 9.04
N PRO A 251 -60.75 -20.08 10.32
CA PRO A 251 -59.45 -19.69 10.96
C PRO A 251 -59.22 -20.36 12.37
N ILE A 252 -58.46 -19.71 13.30
CA ILE A 252 -58.50 -19.82 14.81
C ILE A 252 -57.78 -21.03 15.47
N VAL A 253 -57.01 -20.96 16.59
CA VAL A 253 -56.30 -19.89 17.38
C VAL A 253 -55.27 -20.54 18.37
N GLU A 254 -54.39 -19.72 18.97
CA GLU A 254 -53.51 -19.89 20.16
C GLU A 254 -54.11 -20.60 21.43
N PRO A 255 -53.39 -20.90 22.57
CA PRO A 255 -52.22 -20.17 23.15
C PRO A 255 -51.13 -20.95 23.95
N THR A 256 -50.15 -20.18 24.47
CA THR A 256 -49.27 -20.42 25.65
C THR A 256 -50.07 -20.34 27.00
N PRO A 257 -49.55 -20.52 28.26
CA PRO A 257 -48.22 -20.10 28.78
C PRO A 257 -47.53 -20.91 29.94
N LEU A 258 -46.34 -20.39 30.30
CA LEU A 258 -45.54 -20.33 31.56
C LEU A 258 -45.81 -21.18 32.84
N GLU A 259 -44.69 -21.38 33.56
CA GLU A 259 -44.42 -21.22 35.02
C GLU A 259 -44.33 -22.41 36.04
N ALA A 260 -43.10 -22.61 36.53
CA ALA A 260 -42.65 -22.57 37.94
C ALA A 260 -42.72 -23.77 38.95
N ALA A 261 -41.81 -23.67 39.94
CA ALA A 261 -41.89 -24.14 41.34
C ALA A 261 -41.40 -25.54 41.80
N VAL A 262 -40.08 -25.63 42.05
CA VAL A 262 -39.45 -25.91 43.37
C VAL A 262 -40.07 -26.99 44.31
N LYS A 263 -39.35 -28.12 44.49
CA LYS A 263 -39.03 -28.86 45.75
C LYS A 263 -38.43 -30.25 45.40
N SER A 264 -37.58 -30.96 46.16
CA SER A 264 -36.72 -30.79 47.35
C SER A 264 -36.53 -32.21 47.96
N ILE A 265 -35.58 -32.40 48.89
CA ILE A 265 -35.40 -33.57 49.80
C ILE A 265 -34.36 -34.62 49.34
N ALA A 266 -33.24 -34.67 50.07
CA ALA A 266 -32.33 -35.82 50.19
C ALA A 266 -32.78 -36.72 51.37
N PRO A 267 -32.13 -37.87 51.63
CA PRO A 267 -31.07 -37.83 52.66
C PRO A 267 -29.93 -38.88 52.50
N ASP A 268 -28.83 -38.66 53.26
CA ASP A 268 -28.00 -39.62 54.03
C ASP A 268 -27.48 -40.94 53.38
N LEU A 269 -26.31 -41.53 53.69
CA LEU A 269 -25.19 -41.31 54.66
C LEU A 269 -23.93 -42.01 54.01
N ASP A 270 -22.68 -42.09 54.52
CA ASP A 270 -22.05 -41.82 55.81
C ASP A 270 -20.52 -41.53 55.64
N ILE A 271 -19.81 -41.37 56.76
CA ILE A 271 -18.42 -40.92 56.94
C ILE A 271 -17.40 -42.09 56.93
N THR A 272 -16.20 -41.92 56.35
CA THR A 272 -14.90 -42.20 57.03
C THR A 272 -13.64 -41.73 56.29
N LEU A 273 -12.64 -41.26 57.04
CA LEU A 273 -11.24 -40.99 56.65
C LEU A 273 -10.31 -41.70 57.66
N PRO A 274 -9.04 -42.03 57.30
CA PRO A 274 -7.94 -41.23 57.88
C PRO A 274 -6.63 -41.12 57.05
N LEU A 275 -6.24 -39.85 56.79
CA LEU A 275 -4.91 -39.23 57.00
C LEU A 275 -3.57 -39.80 56.46
N SER A 276 -2.66 -38.85 56.19
CA SER A 276 -1.23 -38.93 55.80
C SER A 276 -0.93 -39.10 54.30
N GLN A 277 0.01 -38.37 53.66
CA GLN A 277 0.92 -37.27 54.09
C GLN A 277 1.02 -36.19 52.96
N PRO A 278 1.78 -35.06 53.08
CA PRO A 278 1.47 -33.83 52.34
C PRO A 278 2.07 -33.71 50.93
N SER A 279 1.31 -33.05 50.05
CA SER A 279 1.76 -32.42 48.80
C SER A 279 1.23 -30.97 48.73
N ARG A 280 1.78 -30.15 47.83
CA ARG A 280 1.38 -28.73 47.67
C ARG A 280 -0.09 -28.61 47.24
N PRO A 281 -0.82 -27.56 47.66
CA PRO A 281 -2.07 -27.22 46.99
C PRO A 281 -1.79 -26.88 45.52
N PRO A 282 -2.60 -27.35 44.55
CA PRO A 282 -2.56 -26.80 43.20
C PRO A 282 -3.00 -25.33 43.23
N LEU A 283 -2.52 -24.53 42.29
CA LEU A 283 -3.13 -23.24 42.00
C LEU A 283 -4.55 -23.53 41.47
N ALA A 284 -5.57 -23.14 42.23
CA ALA A 284 -6.92 -23.07 41.71
C ALA A 284 -6.95 -21.98 40.62
N ALA A 285 -7.67 -22.25 39.53
CA ALA A 285 -7.98 -21.21 38.56
C ALA A 285 -9.03 -20.27 39.18
N ASP A 286 -8.57 -19.17 39.78
CA ASP A 286 -9.44 -18.06 40.16
C ASP A 286 -10.00 -17.43 38.88
N ALA A 287 -11.18 -17.89 38.47
CA ALA A 287 -11.96 -17.22 37.43
C ALA A 287 -12.22 -15.77 37.88
N PRO A 288 -12.02 -14.76 37.01
CA PRO A 288 -12.23 -13.36 37.37
C PRO A 288 -13.68 -13.17 37.83
N GLY A 289 -13.84 -12.76 39.09
CA GLY A 289 -15.13 -12.75 39.76
C GLY A 289 -16.14 -11.88 39.01
N THR A 290 -17.16 -12.51 38.44
CA THR A 290 -18.22 -11.83 37.70
C THR A 290 -18.88 -10.79 38.60
N ILE A 291 -18.75 -9.50 38.24
CA ILE A 291 -19.44 -8.44 38.96
C ILE A 291 -20.94 -8.74 38.91
N SER A 292 -21.58 -8.79 40.08
CA SER A 292 -22.93 -9.31 40.24
C SER A 292 -23.91 -8.61 39.29
N ALA A 293 -24.79 -9.38 38.65
CA ALA A 293 -25.75 -8.91 37.66
C ALA A 293 -26.88 -8.05 38.27
N ILE A 294 -26.52 -6.86 38.73
CA ILE A 294 -27.41 -5.76 39.11
C ILE A 294 -27.06 -4.56 38.22
N ALA A 295 -27.01 -4.79 36.91
CA ALA A 295 -27.13 -3.73 35.93
C ALA A 295 -28.58 -3.22 35.97
N SER A 296 -28.83 -2.21 36.81
CA SER A 296 -30.11 -1.51 36.81
C SER A 296 -30.34 -0.90 35.43
N VAL A 297 -31.51 -1.15 34.83
CA VAL A 297 -31.91 -0.48 33.58
C VAL A 297 -32.13 1.01 33.88
N ILE A 298 -31.06 1.78 33.74
CA ILE A 298 -31.12 3.24 33.59
C ILE A 298 -31.64 3.47 32.17
N PRO A 299 -32.71 4.25 31.96
CA PRO A 299 -33.18 4.55 30.61
C PRO A 299 -32.10 5.27 29.79
N LEU A 300 -31.78 4.73 28.61
CA LEU A 300 -30.93 5.39 27.61
C LEU A 300 -31.69 6.61 27.06
N GLY A 301 -31.47 7.75 27.70
CA GLY A 301 -32.23 8.98 27.51
C GLY A 301 -31.59 10.17 28.22
N ASP A 302 -30.26 10.20 28.29
CA ASP A 302 -29.50 11.29 28.90
C ASP A 302 -29.22 12.42 27.88
N VAL A 303 -29.08 13.65 28.39
CA VAL A 303 -28.80 14.86 27.60
C VAL A 303 -27.47 14.73 26.84
N ARG A 304 -26.54 13.93 27.36
CA ARG A 304 -25.24 13.59 26.75
C ARG A 304 -25.36 12.98 25.35
N GLU A 305 -26.39 12.18 25.10
CA GLU A 305 -26.53 11.34 23.90
C GLU A 305 -27.59 11.85 22.90
N GLY A 306 -28.56 12.64 23.36
CA GLY A 306 -29.69 13.11 22.53
C GLY A 306 -29.30 13.85 21.24
N PHE A 307 -29.88 13.41 20.11
CA PHE A 307 -29.71 14.00 18.77
C PHE A 307 -30.82 15.02 18.40
N ASN A 308 -31.09 15.98 19.28
CA ASN A 308 -31.69 17.24 18.86
C ASN A 308 -30.69 18.39 19.11
N VAL A 309 -30.89 19.50 18.40
CA VAL A 309 -29.95 20.63 18.37
C VAL A 309 -29.72 21.21 19.78
N GLU A 310 -30.78 21.35 20.59
CA GLU A 310 -30.66 21.91 21.95
C GLU A 310 -29.94 20.98 22.93
N THR A 311 -30.23 19.66 22.92
CA THR A 311 -29.50 18.71 23.78
C THR A 311 -28.04 18.60 23.38
N PHE A 312 -27.74 18.64 22.08
CA PHE A 312 -26.36 18.70 21.59
C PHE A 312 -25.63 19.97 22.07
N LYS A 313 -26.24 21.15 21.90
CA LYS A 313 -25.65 22.44 22.32
C LYS A 313 -25.36 22.46 23.82
N GLN A 314 -26.31 22.02 24.64
CA GLN A 314 -26.12 21.92 26.09
C GLN A 314 -24.99 20.93 26.43
N ALA A 315 -25.00 19.72 25.86
CA ALA A 315 -23.97 18.72 26.11
C ALA A 315 -22.57 19.20 25.68
N PHE A 316 -22.46 19.93 24.57
CA PHE A 316 -21.19 20.49 24.09
C PHE A 316 -20.62 21.52 25.07
N GLN A 317 -21.41 22.51 25.49
CA GLN A 317 -20.99 23.52 26.47
C GLN A 317 -20.63 22.87 27.83
N ASP A 318 -21.44 21.90 28.28
CA ASP A 318 -21.20 21.13 29.50
C ASP A 318 -19.88 20.35 29.45
N ASN A 319 -19.59 19.69 28.32
CA ASN A 319 -18.39 18.87 28.14
C ASN A 319 -17.13 19.72 27.93
N LEU A 320 -17.25 20.90 27.33
CA LEU A 320 -16.17 21.88 27.22
C LEU A 320 -15.71 22.35 28.62
N LEU A 321 -16.66 22.66 29.50
CA LEU A 321 -16.38 23.02 30.89
C LEU A 321 -15.85 21.83 31.72
N ARG A 322 -16.32 20.60 31.46
CA ARG A 322 -15.97 19.41 32.27
C ARG A 322 -14.69 18.69 31.84
N PHE A 323 -14.36 18.64 30.56
CA PHE A 323 -13.14 18.00 30.05
C PHE A 323 -11.99 18.98 29.85
N GLN A 324 -12.25 20.17 29.27
CA GLN A 324 -11.19 21.16 28.99
C GLN A 324 -11.08 22.25 30.07
N GLY A 325 -12.05 22.37 30.98
CA GLY A 325 -12.06 23.39 32.03
C GLY A 325 -12.31 24.82 31.52
N LYS A 326 -12.88 24.96 30.31
CA LYS A 326 -13.05 26.24 29.59
C LYS A 326 -14.52 26.54 29.33
N THR A 327 -14.86 27.83 29.27
CA THR A 327 -16.13 28.30 28.69
C THR A 327 -16.05 28.34 27.15
N LEU A 328 -17.18 28.60 26.48
CA LEU A 328 -17.23 28.70 25.01
C LEU A 328 -16.41 29.90 24.50
N GLU A 329 -16.36 30.97 25.29
CA GLU A 329 -15.63 32.21 25.03
C GLU A 329 -14.10 32.07 25.22
N GLU A 330 -13.65 31.01 25.90
CA GLU A 330 -12.23 30.72 26.19
C GLU A 330 -11.66 29.58 25.34
N ALA A 331 -12.51 28.88 24.59
CA ALA A 331 -12.14 27.68 23.86
C ALA A 331 -11.50 27.98 22.50
N THR A 332 -10.46 27.21 22.17
CA THR A 332 -9.90 27.15 20.83
C THR A 332 -10.69 26.19 19.94
N LEU A 333 -10.40 26.21 18.63
CA LEU A 333 -10.91 25.18 17.72
C LEU A 333 -10.40 23.78 18.12
N GLN A 334 -9.17 23.64 18.62
CA GLN A 334 -8.63 22.37 19.12
C GLN A 334 -9.43 21.85 20.32
N ASP A 335 -9.75 22.71 21.29
CA ASP A 335 -10.58 22.35 22.45
C ASP A 335 -11.95 21.84 21.99
N SER A 336 -12.54 22.54 21.03
CA SER A 336 -13.83 22.24 20.42
C SER A 336 -13.81 20.91 19.66
N TYR A 337 -12.74 20.64 18.91
CA TYR A 337 -12.51 19.36 18.23
C TYR A 337 -12.42 18.20 19.21
N THR A 338 -11.56 18.28 20.22
CA THR A 338 -11.37 17.20 21.19
C THR A 338 -12.66 16.89 21.96
N VAL A 339 -13.43 17.91 22.35
CA VAL A 339 -14.75 17.74 22.99
C VAL A 339 -15.75 17.08 22.06
N LEU A 340 -15.82 17.52 20.79
CA LEU A 340 -16.75 16.95 19.81
C LEU A 340 -16.39 15.51 19.45
N ALA A 341 -15.10 15.20 19.29
CA ALA A 341 -14.59 13.86 19.05
C ALA A 341 -14.94 12.90 20.19
N TYR A 342 -14.76 13.30 21.46
CA TYR A 342 -15.22 12.50 22.59
C TYR A 342 -16.75 12.35 22.67
N MET A 343 -17.52 13.40 22.37
CA MET A 343 -19.00 13.31 22.30
C MET A 343 -19.51 12.38 21.21
N VAL A 344 -18.78 12.28 20.09
CA VAL A 344 -19.07 11.31 19.02
C VAL A 344 -18.61 9.91 19.43
N ARG A 345 -17.40 9.75 20.01
CA ARG A 345 -16.91 8.45 20.49
C ARG A 345 -17.79 7.85 21.58
N ASP A 346 -18.28 8.64 22.53
CA ASP A 346 -19.25 8.20 23.54
C ASP A 346 -20.46 7.50 22.88
N ARG A 347 -20.98 8.07 21.79
CA ARG A 347 -22.08 7.49 21.01
C ARG A 347 -21.68 6.22 20.25
N LEU A 348 -20.40 6.06 19.88
CA LEU A 348 -19.91 4.81 19.29
C LEU A 348 -19.84 3.67 20.31
N MET A 349 -19.56 3.98 21.59
CA MET A 349 -19.44 2.98 22.66
C MET A 349 -20.77 2.31 23.06
N GLN A 350 -21.92 2.80 22.57
CA GLN A 350 -23.22 2.16 22.81
C GLN A 350 -23.50 0.96 21.90
N PHE A 351 -22.74 0.81 20.81
CA PHE A 351 -22.96 -0.21 19.79
C PHE A 351 -22.23 -1.52 20.11
N GLU A 352 -22.76 -2.64 19.61
CA GLU A 352 -22.13 -3.96 19.76
C GLU A 352 -20.78 -3.98 19.03
N THR A 353 -19.73 -4.44 19.73
CA THR A 353 -18.38 -4.65 19.20
C THR A 353 -18.18 -6.13 18.80
N PRO A 354 -17.17 -6.49 17.97
CA PRO A 354 -17.01 -7.86 17.49
C PRO A 354 -16.79 -8.81 18.67
N GLU A 355 -15.99 -8.40 19.66
CA GLU A 355 -15.71 -9.20 20.87
C GLU A 355 -16.98 -9.56 21.65
N ALA A 356 -17.97 -8.66 21.72
CA ALA A 356 -19.26 -8.94 22.34
C ALA A 356 -20.06 -9.97 21.52
N LEU A 357 -20.00 -9.88 20.18
CA LEU A 357 -20.56 -10.89 19.28
C LEU A 357 -19.83 -12.24 19.40
N LEU A 358 -18.52 -12.28 19.66
CA LEU A 358 -17.75 -13.54 19.77
C LEU A 358 -18.14 -14.40 20.98
N THR A 359 -18.80 -13.82 21.98
CA THR A 359 -19.39 -14.60 23.09
C THR A 359 -20.56 -15.48 22.66
N ARG A 360 -21.15 -15.21 21.49
CA ARG A 360 -22.21 -16.03 20.88
C ARG A 360 -21.56 -17.30 20.32
N PRO A 361 -22.12 -18.51 20.56
CA PRO A 361 -21.36 -19.75 20.34
C PRO A 361 -20.85 -19.94 18.92
N ASP A 362 -21.60 -19.53 17.90
CA ASP A 362 -21.38 -19.96 16.52
C ASP A 362 -21.09 -18.78 15.57
N THR A 363 -20.80 -17.59 16.12
CA THR A 363 -20.33 -16.46 15.31
C THR A 363 -18.90 -16.71 14.84
N ARG A 364 -18.72 -16.79 13.52
CA ARG A 364 -17.44 -16.69 12.82
C ARG A 364 -17.10 -15.22 12.58
N TRP A 365 -15.81 -14.88 12.51
CA TRP A 365 -15.33 -13.51 12.29
C TRP A 365 -14.05 -13.49 11.46
N ILE A 366 -13.70 -12.30 10.96
CA ILE A 366 -12.53 -12.05 10.13
C ILE A 366 -11.53 -11.13 10.85
N GLY A 367 -10.31 -11.62 11.04
CA GLY A 367 -9.16 -10.79 11.39
C GLY A 367 -8.41 -10.38 10.12
N GLU A 368 -8.45 -9.10 9.79
CA GLU A 368 -7.65 -8.54 8.69
C GLU A 368 -6.29 -8.13 9.27
N VAL A 369 -5.18 -8.61 8.72
CA VAL A 369 -3.82 -8.29 9.21
C VAL A 369 -3.10 -7.47 8.15
N SER A 370 -2.57 -6.31 8.52
CA SER A 370 -1.82 -5.44 7.61
C SER A 370 -0.78 -4.61 8.37
N ALA A 371 0.39 -4.39 7.75
CA ALA A 371 1.41 -3.49 8.26
C ALA A 371 0.95 -2.01 8.25
N GLU A 372 0.03 -1.65 7.34
CA GLU A 372 -0.51 -0.29 7.21
C GLU A 372 -2.05 -0.21 7.17
N TYR A 373 -2.56 0.90 7.73
CA TYR A 373 -3.96 1.34 7.69
C TYR A 373 -3.97 2.86 7.53
N MET A 374 -4.69 3.44 6.58
CA MET A 374 -4.79 4.91 6.43
C MET A 374 -6.23 5.37 6.74
N PRO A 375 -6.59 5.56 8.02
CA PRO A 375 -7.99 5.77 8.43
C PRO A 375 -8.54 7.17 8.10
N GLY A 376 -7.67 8.14 7.81
CA GLY A 376 -8.06 9.52 7.59
C GLY A 376 -8.59 10.21 8.86
N SER A 377 -9.07 11.44 8.71
CA SER A 377 -9.87 12.13 9.73
C SER A 377 -11.12 11.30 10.10
N HIS A 378 -11.28 10.97 11.38
CA HIS A 378 -12.39 10.15 11.88
C HIS A 378 -13.66 10.95 12.17
N LEU A 379 -13.56 12.20 12.61
CA LEU A 379 -14.69 12.98 13.13
C LEU A 379 -15.80 13.15 12.10
N GLN A 380 -15.47 13.71 10.93
CA GLN A 380 -16.45 14.00 9.88
C GLN A 380 -17.05 12.70 9.31
N ASN A 381 -16.23 11.64 9.19
CA ASN A 381 -16.66 10.31 8.76
C ASN A 381 -17.64 9.68 9.75
N ASN A 382 -17.35 9.75 11.07
CA ASN A 382 -18.24 9.23 12.11
C ASN A 382 -19.54 10.03 12.23
N LEU A 383 -19.49 11.36 12.10
CA LEU A 383 -20.69 12.21 12.07
C LEU A 383 -21.63 11.87 10.92
N LEU A 384 -21.08 11.65 9.71
CA LEU A 384 -21.81 11.19 8.53
C LEU A 384 -22.39 9.79 8.75
N THR A 385 -21.58 8.86 9.24
CA THR A 385 -21.90 7.43 9.40
C THR A 385 -22.98 7.21 10.47
N LEU A 386 -23.02 8.05 11.52
CA LEU A 386 -24.11 8.12 12.51
C LEU A 386 -25.43 8.69 11.95
N GLY A 387 -25.42 9.32 10.77
CA GLY A 387 -26.57 10.08 10.26
C GLY A 387 -26.82 11.40 11.01
N SER A 388 -25.78 11.97 11.63
CA SER A 388 -25.89 13.06 12.62
C SER A 388 -25.31 14.41 12.19
N ILE A 389 -24.60 14.44 11.05
CA ILE A 389 -23.79 15.58 10.61
C ILE A 389 -24.57 16.90 10.50
N ASP A 390 -25.85 16.87 10.09
CA ASP A 390 -26.67 18.07 9.95
C ASP A 390 -27.10 18.66 11.31
N VAL A 391 -27.47 17.79 12.27
CA VAL A 391 -27.84 18.19 13.65
C VAL A 391 -26.64 18.81 14.35
N VAL A 392 -25.44 18.21 14.17
CA VAL A 392 -24.19 18.72 14.73
C VAL A 392 -23.75 20.00 14.03
N ARG A 393 -23.88 20.09 12.70
CA ARG A 393 -23.57 21.32 11.93
C ARG A 393 -24.43 22.50 12.39
N GLN A 394 -25.74 22.31 12.52
CA GLN A 394 -26.64 23.34 13.05
C GLN A 394 -26.30 23.69 14.50
N GLY A 395 -26.05 22.69 15.36
CA GLY A 395 -25.69 22.93 16.76
C GLY A 395 -24.37 23.70 16.96
N ILE A 396 -23.35 23.39 16.16
CA ILE A 396 -22.07 24.11 16.15
C ILE A 396 -22.23 25.53 15.58
N GLN A 397 -23.05 25.71 14.53
CA GLN A 397 -23.36 27.03 13.97
C GLN A 397 -24.14 27.92 14.95
N ASP A 398 -25.11 27.36 15.68
CA ASP A 398 -25.86 28.04 16.74
C ASP A 398 -24.98 28.52 17.90
N LEU A 399 -23.83 27.87 18.12
CA LEU A 399 -22.80 28.24 19.10
C LEU A 399 -21.80 29.26 18.54
N GLY A 400 -21.96 29.73 17.30
CA GLY A 400 -21.07 30.69 16.65
C GLY A 400 -19.79 30.09 16.08
N LEU A 401 -19.70 28.77 15.99
CA LEU A 401 -18.55 28.03 15.47
C LEU A 401 -18.80 27.52 14.04
N ASN A 402 -17.74 27.09 13.35
CA ASN A 402 -17.82 26.45 12.04
C ASN A 402 -17.38 24.98 12.16
N LEU A 403 -18.24 24.04 11.76
CA LEU A 403 -17.97 22.60 11.88
C LEU A 403 -16.78 22.14 11.04
N ASP A 404 -16.62 22.65 9.83
CA ASP A 404 -15.53 22.24 8.93
C ASP A 404 -14.18 22.72 9.50
N ALA A 405 -14.12 23.96 10.00
CA ALA A 405 -12.94 24.49 10.68
C ALA A 405 -12.59 23.74 12.00
N VAL A 406 -13.59 23.13 12.67
CA VAL A 406 -13.39 22.23 13.83
C VAL A 406 -12.90 20.84 13.38
N CYS A 407 -13.45 20.28 12.31
CA CYS A 407 -12.93 19.05 11.69
C CYS A 407 -11.50 19.23 11.16
N ASP A 408 -11.13 20.44 10.71
CA ASP A 408 -9.79 20.73 10.21
C ASP A 408 -8.69 20.71 11.28
N GLN A 409 -9.06 20.69 12.57
CA GLN A 409 -8.11 20.49 13.68
C GLN A 409 -7.73 19.01 13.89
N GLU A 410 -8.40 18.09 13.19
CA GLU A 410 -8.09 16.66 13.26
C GLU A 410 -6.83 16.33 12.44
N ALA A 411 -5.74 16.01 13.13
CA ALA A 411 -4.58 15.38 12.51
C ALA A 411 -4.97 13.99 11.96
N GLU A 412 -4.52 13.69 10.74
CA GLU A 412 -4.71 12.38 10.13
C GLU A 412 -3.74 11.36 10.76
N PRO A 413 -4.19 10.17 11.19
CA PRO A 413 -3.28 9.14 11.69
C PRO A 413 -2.36 8.62 10.57
N GLY A 414 -1.05 8.89 10.65
CA GLY A 414 -0.04 8.52 9.65
C GLY A 414 0.32 7.04 9.59
N LEU A 415 -0.67 6.17 9.77
CA LEU A 415 -0.54 4.73 9.93
C LEU A 415 -0.42 3.97 8.59
N GLY A 416 -0.25 4.69 7.46
CA GLY A 416 -0.06 4.10 6.12
C GLY A 416 0.64 5.01 5.13
N LYS A 417 1.26 4.40 4.10
CA LYS A 417 2.07 5.01 3.04
C LYS A 417 1.32 5.16 1.72
N GLY A 418 0.33 4.31 1.42
CA GLY A 418 -0.31 4.36 0.09
C GLY A 418 -1.60 3.54 -0.09
N GLY A 419 -1.66 2.83 -1.22
CA GLY A 419 -2.88 2.22 -1.73
C GLY A 419 -3.41 1.05 -0.89
N LEU A 420 -2.51 0.29 -0.25
CA LEU A 420 -2.86 -0.87 0.57
C LEU A 420 -3.55 -0.43 1.88
N GLY A 421 -2.94 0.45 2.67
CA GLY A 421 -3.51 0.95 3.92
C GLY A 421 -4.84 1.69 3.72
N ARG A 422 -5.02 2.32 2.55
CA ARG A 422 -6.30 2.90 2.12
C ARG A 422 -7.36 1.83 1.81
N LEU A 423 -6.97 0.72 1.19
CA LEU A 423 -7.83 -0.41 0.85
C LEU A 423 -8.34 -1.12 2.12
N MET A 424 -7.45 -1.42 3.07
CA MET A 424 -7.81 -2.07 4.34
C MET A 424 -8.89 -1.28 5.09
N VAL A 425 -8.78 0.06 5.13
CA VAL A 425 -9.81 0.92 5.73
C VAL A 425 -11.13 0.89 4.94
N CYS A 426 -11.09 0.83 3.61
CA CYS A 426 -12.31 0.65 2.80
C CYS A 426 -12.99 -0.70 3.08
N TYR A 427 -12.21 -1.76 3.27
CA TYR A 427 -12.73 -3.08 3.62
C TYR A 427 -13.28 -3.10 5.06
N LEU A 428 -12.58 -2.54 6.04
CA LEU A 428 -13.04 -2.47 7.43
C LEU A 428 -14.32 -1.63 7.60
N GLU A 429 -14.45 -0.49 6.89
CA GLU A 429 -15.71 0.28 6.79
C GLU A 429 -16.84 -0.51 6.13
N SER A 430 -16.54 -1.30 5.10
CA SER A 430 -17.54 -2.06 4.33
C SER A 430 -17.96 -3.36 5.04
N MET A 431 -17.06 -3.97 5.82
CA MET A 431 -17.39 -5.03 6.77
C MET A 431 -18.30 -4.48 7.87
N ALA A 432 -17.95 -3.32 8.45
CA ALA A 432 -18.79 -2.69 9.48
C ALA A 432 -20.18 -2.32 8.94
N THR A 433 -20.25 -1.73 7.74
CA THR A 433 -21.50 -1.34 7.06
C THR A 433 -22.38 -2.54 6.71
N GLN A 434 -21.80 -3.70 6.40
CA GLN A 434 -22.52 -4.93 6.11
C GLN A 434 -22.69 -5.83 7.35
N ALA A 435 -22.45 -5.32 8.55
CA ALA A 435 -22.52 -6.04 9.84
C ALA A 435 -21.69 -7.36 9.88
N ILE A 436 -20.61 -7.42 9.11
CA ILE A 436 -19.61 -8.49 9.15
C ILE A 436 -18.71 -8.27 10.38
N PRO A 437 -18.65 -9.19 11.36
CA PRO A 437 -17.80 -9.02 12.54
C PRO A 437 -16.32 -9.08 12.15
N ALA A 438 -15.61 -7.96 12.30
CA ALA A 438 -14.23 -7.83 11.87
C ALA A 438 -13.33 -7.10 12.88
N ILE A 439 -12.07 -7.52 12.96
CA ILE A 439 -11.00 -6.80 13.65
C ILE A 439 -9.85 -6.60 12.65
N GLY A 440 -9.50 -5.34 12.37
CA GLY A 440 -8.26 -5.00 11.69
C GLY A 440 -7.10 -4.98 12.67
N TYR A 441 -5.99 -5.62 12.35
CA TYR A 441 -4.79 -5.74 13.18
C TYR A 441 -3.60 -5.04 12.51
N GLY A 442 -3.03 -4.04 13.18
CA GLY A 442 -1.88 -3.27 12.71
C GLY A 442 -0.95 -2.82 13.84
N ILE A 443 0.06 -2.02 13.53
CA ILE A 443 0.98 -1.41 14.53
C ILE A 443 0.59 0.05 14.79
N ARG A 444 0.73 0.51 16.04
CA ARG A 444 0.46 1.90 16.43
C ARG A 444 1.73 2.76 16.31
N TYR A 445 2.06 3.19 15.10
CA TYR A 445 3.25 4.01 14.82
C TYR A 445 3.16 5.42 15.44
N GLU A 446 4.18 5.82 16.20
CA GLU A 446 4.26 7.15 16.85
C GLU A 446 4.61 8.29 15.90
N LYS A 447 5.36 7.99 14.82
CA LYS A 447 5.94 8.91 13.85
C LYS A 447 5.59 8.59 12.40
N GLY A 448 4.51 7.82 12.22
CA GLY A 448 3.91 7.50 10.93
C GLY A 448 4.93 7.09 9.87
N PHE A 449 4.73 7.58 8.64
CA PHE A 449 5.73 7.51 7.57
C PHE A 449 6.65 8.74 7.63
N PHE A 450 6.15 9.92 7.25
CA PHE A 450 6.70 11.26 7.50
C PHE A 450 5.74 12.35 6.98
N ASP A 451 5.89 13.58 7.48
CA ASP A 451 5.27 14.79 6.92
C ASP A 451 6.19 15.38 5.84
N GLN A 452 5.65 15.74 4.67
CA GLN A 452 6.41 16.10 3.48
C GLN A 452 6.54 17.62 3.31
N GLU A 453 7.73 18.16 3.55
CA GLU A 453 8.09 19.53 3.18
C GLU A 453 8.73 19.58 1.79
N ILE A 454 8.68 20.75 1.13
CA ILE A 454 9.40 21.01 -0.13
C ILE A 454 10.35 22.19 0.06
N HIS A 455 11.65 21.95 -0.10
CA HIS A 455 12.70 22.97 -0.01
C HIS A 455 13.52 22.98 -1.31
N ASP A 456 13.64 24.16 -1.94
CA ASP A 456 14.26 24.34 -3.26
C ASP A 456 13.75 23.36 -4.35
N GLY A 457 12.48 22.95 -4.24
CA GLY A 457 11.82 21.96 -5.11
C GLY A 457 12.15 20.50 -4.80
N TRP A 458 12.92 20.21 -3.76
CA TRP A 458 13.19 18.85 -3.27
C TRP A 458 12.27 18.46 -2.11
N GLN A 459 11.88 17.19 -2.07
CA GLN A 459 11.25 16.60 -0.89
C GLN A 459 12.22 16.58 0.30
N VAL A 460 11.74 17.05 1.46
CA VAL A 460 12.36 16.91 2.77
C VAL A 460 11.39 16.17 3.69
N GLU A 461 11.88 15.10 4.33
CA GLU A 461 11.12 14.36 5.33
C GLU A 461 11.17 15.06 6.70
N THR A 462 10.02 15.25 7.34
CA THR A 462 9.93 15.64 8.75
C THR A 462 9.15 14.60 9.56
N PRO A 463 9.45 14.38 10.86
CA PRO A 463 8.82 13.29 11.60
C PRO A 463 7.37 13.63 11.98
N ASP A 464 6.42 12.88 11.42
CA ASP A 464 4.97 13.04 11.63
C ASP A 464 4.60 13.24 13.11
N THR A 465 3.71 14.20 13.38
CA THR A 465 3.32 14.62 14.73
C THR A 465 1.86 14.32 15.10
N TRP A 466 1.15 13.44 14.40
CA TRP A 466 -0.29 13.19 14.59
C TRP A 466 -0.73 12.92 16.04
N LEU A 467 0.12 12.27 16.85
CA LEU A 467 -0.14 12.02 18.28
C LEU A 467 0.11 13.20 19.22
N GLN A 468 0.67 14.32 18.77
CA GLN A 468 1.08 15.45 19.63
C GLN A 468 -0.10 16.13 20.33
N GLY A 469 -1.27 16.17 19.69
CA GLY A 469 -2.52 16.63 20.30
C GLY A 469 -3.25 15.56 21.14
N GLY A 470 -2.71 14.34 21.20
CA GLY A 470 -3.42 13.13 21.61
C GLY A 470 -4.43 12.66 20.55
N ASN A 471 -4.73 11.37 20.56
CA ASN A 471 -5.76 10.77 19.72
C ASN A 471 -7.04 10.54 20.57
N PRO A 472 -8.17 11.22 20.29
CA PRO A 472 -9.39 11.03 21.06
C PRO A 472 -10.15 9.74 20.71
N TRP A 473 -9.80 9.04 19.62
CA TRP A 473 -10.53 7.87 19.13
C TRP A 473 -10.06 6.55 19.74
N GLU A 474 -8.75 6.41 19.97
CA GLU A 474 -8.15 5.20 20.51
C GLU A 474 -8.49 4.94 21.99
N ILE A 475 -8.46 3.67 22.37
CA ILE A 475 -8.69 3.20 23.74
C ILE A 475 -7.65 2.13 24.08
N GLU A 476 -6.73 2.45 24.99
CA GLU A 476 -5.69 1.52 25.46
C GLU A 476 -6.31 0.35 26.25
N ARG A 477 -5.79 -0.86 26.04
CA ARG A 477 -6.25 -2.12 26.66
C ARG A 477 -5.11 -2.83 27.41
N PRO A 478 -4.60 -2.27 28.53
CA PRO A 478 -3.49 -2.87 29.28
C PRO A 478 -3.88 -4.19 29.96
N ASP A 479 -5.18 -4.48 30.07
CA ASP A 479 -5.74 -5.77 30.49
C ASP A 479 -5.51 -6.92 29.48
N ARG A 480 -5.05 -6.60 28.25
CA ARG A 480 -4.96 -7.53 27.12
C ARG A 480 -3.55 -7.60 26.50
N MET A 481 -2.54 -7.24 27.28
CA MET A 481 -1.14 -7.31 26.82
C MET A 481 -0.73 -8.75 26.48
N VAL A 482 0.07 -8.89 25.44
CA VAL A 482 0.65 -10.17 24.97
C VAL A 482 2.17 -10.09 24.96
N ASP A 483 2.86 -11.21 25.17
CA ASP A 483 4.33 -11.27 25.19
C ASP A 483 4.87 -11.70 23.82
N VAL A 484 5.57 -10.80 23.13
CA VAL A 484 6.32 -11.09 21.89
C VAL A 484 7.76 -11.42 22.25
N LYS A 485 8.25 -12.55 21.72
CA LYS A 485 9.56 -13.13 22.01
C LYS A 485 10.54 -12.82 20.86
N PHE A 486 11.80 -12.57 21.16
CA PHE A 486 12.86 -12.34 20.15
C PHE A 486 14.20 -12.98 20.54
N GLY A 487 14.97 -13.35 19.52
CA GLY A 487 16.34 -13.86 19.61
C GLY A 487 16.49 -15.14 20.43
N GLY A 488 17.65 -15.32 21.06
CA GLY A 488 17.91 -16.45 21.94
C GLY A 488 18.12 -17.75 21.18
N ARG A 489 17.49 -18.84 21.62
CA ARG A 489 17.81 -20.20 21.17
C ARG A 489 16.72 -21.23 21.47
N THR A 490 16.75 -22.35 20.78
CA THR A 490 15.86 -23.49 21.00
C THR A 490 16.48 -24.55 21.91
N GLU A 491 15.63 -25.42 22.46
CA GLU A 491 15.99 -26.58 23.28
C GLU A 491 15.04 -27.74 22.98
N ALA A 492 15.58 -28.84 22.43
CA ALA A 492 14.85 -30.08 22.27
C ALA A 492 14.77 -30.87 23.59
N TYR A 493 13.62 -31.46 23.88
CA TYR A 493 13.39 -32.33 25.03
C TYR A 493 12.31 -33.39 24.73
N LEU A 494 12.15 -34.36 25.62
CA LEU A 494 11.00 -35.27 25.61
C LEU A 494 10.01 -34.85 26.71
N ASP A 495 8.72 -34.82 26.40
CA ASP A 495 7.66 -34.57 27.39
C ASP A 495 7.43 -35.76 28.33
N GLU A 496 6.52 -35.63 29.30
CA GLU A 496 6.19 -36.69 30.27
C GLU A 496 5.56 -37.93 29.62
N GLN A 497 5.14 -37.85 28.35
CA GLN A 497 4.63 -38.96 27.54
C GLN A 497 5.71 -39.52 26.59
N GLY A 498 6.94 -38.99 26.63
CA GLY A 498 8.06 -39.40 25.79
C GLY A 498 8.04 -38.80 24.37
N ARG A 499 7.14 -37.85 24.07
CA ARG A 499 7.07 -37.21 22.75
C ARG A 499 8.14 -36.14 22.61
N TYR A 500 8.70 -36.01 21.41
CA TYR A 500 9.64 -34.94 21.07
C TYR A 500 8.94 -33.57 21.12
N ARG A 501 9.53 -32.63 21.87
CA ARG A 501 9.10 -31.23 21.96
C ARG A 501 10.31 -30.31 21.84
N VAL A 502 10.07 -29.09 21.37
CA VAL A 502 11.05 -28.00 21.38
C VAL A 502 10.49 -26.87 22.24
N ARG A 503 11.35 -26.23 23.02
CA ARG A 503 11.04 -24.95 23.68
C ARG A 503 11.95 -23.86 23.13
N TRP A 504 11.38 -22.69 22.88
CA TRP A 504 12.14 -21.49 22.58
C TRP A 504 12.44 -20.74 23.88
N ILE A 505 13.73 -20.48 24.12
CA ILE A 505 14.22 -19.64 25.21
C ILE A 505 14.70 -18.34 24.57
N PRO A 506 13.88 -17.26 24.62
CA PRO A 506 14.21 -16.00 23.97
C PRO A 506 15.32 -15.25 24.71
N GLN A 507 15.93 -14.29 24.01
CA GLN A 507 16.88 -13.34 24.57
C GLN A 507 16.18 -12.04 25.01
N GLU A 508 15.12 -11.67 24.30
CA GLU A 508 14.36 -10.44 24.47
C GLU A 508 12.85 -10.78 24.50
N VAL A 509 12.08 -10.09 25.34
CA VAL A 509 10.62 -10.17 25.38
C VAL A 509 10.05 -8.76 25.46
N VAL A 510 9.15 -8.42 24.55
CA VAL A 510 8.50 -7.11 24.44
C VAL A 510 7.00 -7.31 24.58
N LYS A 511 6.32 -6.48 25.39
CA LYS A 511 4.85 -6.53 25.48
C LYS A 511 4.21 -5.78 24.32
N GLY A 512 3.23 -6.42 23.67
CA GLY A 512 2.27 -5.76 22.80
C GLY A 512 1.08 -5.25 23.61
N ILE A 513 0.87 -3.93 23.63
CA ILE A 513 -0.28 -3.27 24.25
C ILE A 513 -1.27 -2.92 23.13
N PRO A 514 -2.50 -3.46 23.11
CA PRO A 514 -3.47 -3.13 22.08
C PRO A 514 -4.17 -1.79 22.36
N TYR A 515 -4.37 -1.02 21.31
CA TYR A 515 -5.18 0.20 21.26
C TYR A 515 -6.35 -0.03 20.31
N ASP A 516 -7.57 0.02 20.83
CA ASP A 516 -8.80 -0.17 20.05
C ASP A 516 -9.28 1.18 19.49
N THR A 517 -9.48 1.27 18.18
CA THR A 517 -10.17 2.38 17.52
C THR A 517 -11.51 1.88 16.94
N PRO A 518 -12.66 2.48 17.30
CA PRO A 518 -13.97 2.04 16.81
C PRO A 518 -14.22 2.48 15.35
N ILE A 519 -14.60 1.53 14.50
CA ILE A 519 -14.97 1.74 13.09
C ILE A 519 -16.46 1.43 12.92
N LEU A 520 -17.28 2.48 12.82
CA LEU A 520 -18.73 2.38 12.64
C LEU A 520 -19.10 2.06 11.18
N GLY A 521 -20.15 1.25 10.97
CA GLY A 521 -20.76 1.04 9.65
C GLY A 521 -21.88 2.04 9.33
N TYR A 522 -22.10 2.34 8.06
CA TYR A 522 -23.06 3.38 7.64
C TYR A 522 -24.50 3.13 8.13
N GLN A 523 -24.95 3.94 9.08
CA GLN A 523 -26.28 3.90 9.72
C GLN A 523 -26.67 2.54 10.34
N VAL A 524 -25.70 1.67 10.67
CA VAL A 524 -25.95 0.41 11.39
C VAL A 524 -25.63 0.51 12.87
N LYS A 525 -26.00 -0.52 13.64
CA LYS A 525 -25.86 -0.61 15.10
C LYS A 525 -24.66 -1.44 15.56
N THR A 526 -23.67 -1.60 14.68
CA THR A 526 -22.46 -2.43 14.84
C THR A 526 -21.20 -1.62 14.60
N VAL A 527 -20.20 -1.80 15.47
CA VAL A 527 -18.89 -1.17 15.38
C VAL A 527 -17.83 -2.27 15.28
N ASN A 528 -17.03 -2.26 14.22
CA ASN A 528 -15.83 -3.09 14.13
C ASN A 528 -14.65 -2.40 14.82
N LEU A 529 -13.55 -3.13 15.03
CA LEU A 529 -12.36 -2.60 15.72
C LEU A 529 -11.17 -2.53 14.77
N LEU A 530 -10.44 -1.42 14.80
CA LEU A 530 -9.05 -1.34 14.37
C LEU A 530 -8.18 -1.44 15.63
N ARG A 531 -7.52 -2.59 15.82
CA ARG A 531 -6.65 -2.90 16.96
C ARG A 531 -5.19 -2.69 16.57
N LEU A 532 -4.59 -1.64 17.10
CA LEU A 532 -3.22 -1.24 16.80
C LEU A 532 -2.31 -1.57 17.99
N TRP A 533 -1.24 -2.32 17.73
CA TRP A 533 -0.32 -2.77 18.78
C TRP A 533 0.79 -1.75 19.00
N ARG A 534 0.94 -1.30 20.25
CA ARG A 534 2.07 -0.50 20.74
C ARG A 534 3.05 -1.40 21.49
N ALA A 535 4.33 -1.34 21.18
CA ALA A 535 5.36 -1.99 22.00
C ALA A 535 5.52 -1.25 23.35
N GLU A 536 5.61 -1.98 24.46
CA GLU A 536 5.99 -1.42 25.76
C GLU A 536 7.46 -0.94 25.74
N SER A 537 7.78 0.06 26.58
CA SER A 537 9.05 0.80 26.65
C SER A 537 9.34 1.72 25.44
N ASP A 538 10.51 2.38 25.42
CA ASP A 538 10.99 3.20 24.30
C ASP A 538 11.43 2.37 23.08
N SER A 539 10.77 1.24 22.83
CA SER A 539 11.10 0.29 21.77
C SER A 539 10.97 0.92 20.37
N PRO A 540 11.93 0.70 19.46
CA PRO A 540 11.88 1.25 18.10
C PRO A 540 10.72 0.68 17.26
N LEU A 541 10.17 -0.48 17.64
CA LEU A 541 9.12 -1.20 16.89
C LEU A 541 7.88 -0.35 16.61
N GLY A 542 7.47 0.46 17.58
CA GLY A 542 6.30 1.34 17.48
C GLY A 542 6.60 2.74 16.96
N LYS A 543 7.81 3.04 16.46
CA LYS A 543 8.19 4.42 16.12
C LYS A 543 7.81 4.82 14.70
N VAL A 544 8.35 4.16 13.67
CA VAL A 544 8.21 4.56 12.26
C VAL A 544 7.67 3.40 11.41
N LEU A 545 6.78 3.71 10.46
CA LEU A 545 6.27 2.81 9.43
C LEU A 545 7.30 2.68 8.29
N TYR A 546 7.63 1.45 7.88
CA TYR A 546 8.65 1.16 6.86
C TYR A 546 9.99 1.88 7.10
N PRO A 547 10.73 1.51 8.18
CA PRO A 547 12.08 2.00 8.38
C PRO A 547 13.00 1.56 7.23
N VAL A 548 13.98 2.39 6.88
CA VAL A 548 14.96 2.12 5.81
C VAL A 548 15.77 0.88 6.15
N ASP A 549 15.68 -0.16 5.31
CA ASP A 549 16.23 -1.52 5.52
C ASP A 549 17.44 -1.84 4.61
N VAL A 550 18.21 -0.80 4.26
CA VAL A 550 19.46 -0.91 3.49
C VAL A 550 20.61 -1.55 4.30
N ASP A 551 20.60 -1.42 5.63
CA ASP A 551 21.58 -2.04 6.53
C ASP A 551 20.97 -3.07 7.49
N PHE A 552 21.83 -3.82 8.18
CA PHE A 552 21.42 -4.88 9.10
C PHE A 552 20.50 -4.39 10.23
N GLN A 553 20.65 -3.16 10.73
CA GLN A 553 19.83 -2.64 11.82
C GLN A 553 18.42 -2.29 11.32
N GLY A 554 18.32 -1.71 10.12
CA GLY A 554 17.04 -1.50 9.44
C GLY A 554 16.32 -2.82 9.15
N GLN A 555 17.06 -3.83 8.66
CA GLN A 555 16.54 -5.19 8.41
C GLN A 555 16.11 -5.90 9.70
N GLU A 556 16.90 -5.81 10.78
CA GLU A 556 16.52 -6.33 12.10
C GLU A 556 15.22 -5.69 12.59
N LEU A 557 15.10 -4.36 12.45
CA LEU A 557 13.92 -3.61 12.88
C LEU A 557 12.68 -3.98 12.07
N ARG A 558 12.76 -4.02 10.72
CA ARG A 558 11.62 -4.35 9.85
C ARG A 558 11.13 -5.78 10.08
N LEU A 559 12.03 -6.77 10.18
CA LEU A 559 11.67 -8.15 10.52
C LEU A 559 11.06 -8.25 11.93
N LYS A 560 11.61 -7.54 12.93
CA LYS A 560 10.99 -7.49 14.27
C LYS A 560 9.61 -6.83 14.25
N GLN A 561 9.36 -5.81 13.43
CA GLN A 561 8.04 -5.20 13.26
C GLN A 561 7.03 -6.18 12.65
N GLN A 562 7.37 -6.81 11.52
CA GLN A 562 6.53 -7.85 10.89
C GLN A 562 6.16 -8.95 11.90
N PHE A 563 7.15 -9.46 12.64
CA PHE A 563 6.91 -10.51 13.63
C PHE A 563 6.08 -10.04 14.84
N PHE A 564 6.32 -8.82 15.33
CA PHE A 564 5.56 -8.21 16.41
C PHE A 564 4.07 -8.13 16.08
N LEU A 565 3.74 -7.65 14.88
CA LEU A 565 2.35 -7.60 14.40
C LEU A 565 1.69 -8.98 14.40
N VAL A 566 2.28 -9.96 13.71
CA VAL A 566 1.63 -11.27 13.52
C VAL A 566 1.54 -12.07 14.81
N SER A 567 2.57 -12.03 15.68
CA SER A 567 2.50 -12.72 16.98
C SER A 567 1.45 -12.09 17.89
N CYS A 568 1.30 -10.76 17.89
CA CYS A 568 0.23 -10.12 18.67
C CYS A 568 -1.16 -10.46 18.14
N ALA A 569 -1.38 -10.37 16.82
CA ALA A 569 -2.66 -10.68 16.18
C ALA A 569 -3.08 -12.15 16.42
N LEU A 570 -2.15 -13.10 16.28
CA LEU A 570 -2.41 -14.53 16.50
C LEU A 570 -2.67 -14.86 17.97
N GLN A 571 -1.88 -14.33 18.90
CA GLN A 571 -2.12 -14.52 20.34
C GLN A 571 -3.49 -13.97 20.75
N ASP A 572 -3.91 -12.83 20.19
CA ASP A 572 -5.22 -12.23 20.47
C ASP A 572 -6.39 -13.01 19.83
N ALA A 573 -6.25 -13.47 18.58
CA ALA A 573 -7.25 -14.31 17.93
C ALA A 573 -7.46 -15.65 18.67
N ILE A 574 -6.38 -16.29 19.13
CA ILE A 574 -6.42 -17.49 19.98
C ILE A 574 -7.06 -17.17 21.34
N ARG A 575 -6.69 -16.06 21.99
CA ARG A 575 -7.29 -15.58 23.25
C ARG A 575 -8.81 -15.42 23.14
N LEU A 576 -9.29 -14.84 22.03
CA LEU A 576 -10.72 -14.64 21.77
C LEU A 576 -11.45 -15.97 21.52
N HIS A 577 -10.86 -16.89 20.74
CA HIS A 577 -11.44 -18.21 20.45
C HIS A 577 -11.51 -19.10 21.70
N VAL A 578 -10.39 -19.27 22.41
CA VAL A 578 -10.32 -20.09 23.63
C VAL A 578 -11.09 -19.44 24.78
N GLY A 579 -11.09 -18.11 24.88
CA GLY A 579 -11.87 -17.35 25.85
C GLY A 579 -13.39 -17.52 25.69
N ALA A 580 -13.86 -17.84 24.48
CA ALA A 580 -15.24 -18.24 24.21
C ALA A 580 -15.53 -19.74 24.47
N GLY A 581 -14.63 -20.44 25.17
CA GLY A 581 -14.80 -21.84 25.58
C GLY A 581 -14.68 -22.87 24.45
N LYS A 582 -14.04 -22.50 23.33
CA LYS A 582 -13.86 -23.39 22.18
C LYS A 582 -12.50 -24.09 22.22
N ALA A 583 -12.45 -25.30 21.66
CA ALA A 583 -11.24 -26.11 21.55
C ALA A 583 -10.30 -25.50 20.50
N ILE A 584 -8.98 -25.52 20.73
CA ILE A 584 -8.01 -24.83 19.87
C ILE A 584 -7.97 -25.39 18.44
N GLU A 585 -8.32 -26.67 18.30
CA GLU A 585 -8.45 -27.39 17.04
C GLU A 585 -9.55 -26.81 16.13
N THR A 586 -10.58 -26.19 16.71
CA THR A 586 -11.72 -25.57 15.99
C THR A 586 -11.51 -24.08 15.70
N LEU A 587 -10.28 -23.56 15.84
CA LEU A 587 -9.92 -22.20 15.40
C LEU A 587 -10.38 -21.89 13.97
N PRO A 588 -10.23 -22.77 12.95
CA PRO A 588 -10.60 -22.49 11.57
C PRO A 588 -12.11 -22.46 11.33
N ASP A 589 -12.92 -22.92 12.30
CA ASP A 589 -14.40 -22.88 12.22
C ASP A 589 -14.93 -21.48 12.61
N ARG A 590 -14.17 -20.74 13.43
CA ARG A 590 -14.58 -19.44 13.97
C ARG A 590 -13.75 -18.25 13.50
N VAL A 591 -12.50 -18.47 13.13
CA VAL A 591 -11.57 -17.41 12.73
C VAL A 591 -11.16 -17.62 11.28
N ALA A 592 -11.42 -16.61 10.45
CA ALA A 592 -10.68 -16.40 9.22
C ALA A 592 -9.63 -15.30 9.48
N LEU A 593 -8.41 -15.46 8.98
CA LEU A 593 -7.37 -14.44 9.04
C LEU A 593 -6.86 -14.14 7.63
N GLN A 594 -7.01 -12.89 7.20
CA GLN A 594 -6.50 -12.42 5.91
C GLN A 594 -5.10 -11.81 6.10
N LEU A 595 -4.12 -12.41 5.43
CA LEU A 595 -2.75 -11.91 5.30
C LEU A 595 -2.69 -11.00 4.07
N ASN A 596 -2.44 -9.71 4.29
CA ASN A 596 -2.34 -8.71 3.22
C ASN A 596 -0.86 -8.38 2.98
N ASP A 597 -0.38 -8.81 1.82
CA ASP A 597 1.02 -8.84 1.39
C ASP A 597 2.03 -9.54 2.33
N THR A 598 3.25 -9.72 1.82
CA THR A 598 4.24 -10.63 2.42
C THR A 598 4.76 -10.19 3.80
N ASP A 599 4.64 -8.90 4.15
CA ASP A 599 4.91 -8.37 5.50
C ASP A 599 4.17 -9.18 6.61
N THR A 600 3.07 -9.86 6.27
CA THR A 600 2.25 -10.63 7.21
C THR A 600 2.45 -12.16 7.14
N THR A 601 3.26 -12.67 6.20
CA THR A 601 3.48 -14.11 5.97
C THR A 601 4.02 -14.86 7.19
N LEU A 602 4.77 -14.20 8.07
CA LEU A 602 5.32 -14.81 9.29
C LEU A 602 4.25 -15.30 10.29
N ALA A 603 2.97 -14.96 10.06
CA ALA A 603 1.85 -15.59 10.74
C ALA A 603 1.81 -17.12 10.57
N ILE A 604 2.26 -17.65 9.43
CA ILE A 604 2.24 -19.09 9.14
C ILE A 604 3.14 -19.88 10.12
N PRO A 605 4.46 -19.59 10.24
CA PRO A 605 5.31 -20.28 11.21
C PRO A 605 5.00 -19.90 12.67
N GLU A 606 4.46 -18.72 12.96
CA GLU A 606 4.06 -18.34 14.33
C GLU A 606 2.80 -19.09 14.79
N LEU A 607 1.80 -19.26 13.94
CA LEU A 607 0.61 -20.05 14.27
C LEU A 607 1.00 -21.53 14.46
N MET A 608 1.88 -22.07 13.60
CA MET A 608 2.47 -23.40 13.81
C MET A 608 3.22 -23.51 15.15
N ARG A 609 4.01 -22.50 15.53
CA ARG A 609 4.72 -22.47 16.81
C ARG A 609 3.74 -22.44 18.00
N LEU A 610 2.74 -21.56 17.96
CA LEU A 610 1.72 -21.44 19.00
C LEU A 610 0.97 -22.78 19.18
N LEU A 611 0.54 -23.41 18.09
CA LEU A 611 -0.19 -24.66 18.11
C LEU A 611 0.68 -25.84 18.61
N VAL A 612 1.90 -26.00 18.11
CA VAL A 612 2.76 -27.17 18.43
C VAL A 612 3.50 -27.02 19.76
N ASP A 613 4.05 -25.84 20.06
CA ASP A 613 4.94 -25.65 21.22
C ASP A 613 4.18 -25.22 22.49
N GLU A 614 3.14 -24.37 22.36
CA GLU A 614 2.42 -23.80 23.52
C GLU A 614 1.09 -24.54 23.78
N HIS A 615 0.32 -24.87 22.72
CA HIS A 615 -0.94 -25.63 22.84
C HIS A 615 -0.78 -27.15 22.71
N GLY A 616 0.41 -27.63 22.31
CA GLY A 616 0.75 -29.06 22.35
C GLY A 616 0.14 -29.94 21.25
N LEU A 617 -0.42 -29.36 20.18
CA LEU A 617 -0.91 -30.13 19.03
C LEU A 617 0.21 -30.97 18.38
N GLU A 618 -0.20 -32.01 17.66
CA GLU A 618 0.69 -32.76 16.77
C GLU A 618 0.81 -32.04 15.41
N TRP A 619 1.98 -32.15 14.75
CA TRP A 619 2.32 -31.31 13.58
C TRP A 619 1.28 -31.32 12.45
N SER A 620 0.74 -32.48 12.09
CA SER A 620 -0.24 -32.60 11.01
C SER A 620 -1.52 -31.81 11.29
N GLN A 621 -2.02 -31.88 12.53
CA GLN A 621 -3.22 -31.18 12.96
C GLN A 621 -2.96 -29.67 13.07
N ALA A 622 -1.81 -29.27 13.62
CA ALA A 622 -1.40 -27.86 13.65
C ALA A 622 -1.29 -27.26 12.23
N TRP A 623 -0.78 -28.03 11.25
CA TRP A 623 -0.64 -27.59 9.86
C TRP A 623 -1.98 -27.51 9.11
N GLU A 624 -2.92 -28.41 9.40
CA GLU A 624 -4.30 -28.31 8.93
C GLU A 624 -5.02 -27.10 9.51
N THR A 625 -4.97 -26.92 10.84
CA THR A 625 -5.49 -25.74 11.53
C THR A 625 -4.89 -24.44 10.98
N THR A 626 -3.57 -24.39 10.77
CA THR A 626 -2.87 -23.21 10.23
C THR A 626 -3.37 -22.85 8.84
N ARG A 627 -3.31 -23.79 7.88
CA ARG A 627 -3.72 -23.51 6.50
C ARG A 627 -5.20 -23.13 6.40
N ASN A 628 -6.07 -23.79 7.15
CA ASN A 628 -7.52 -23.53 7.11
C ASN A 628 -7.92 -22.22 7.81
N THR A 629 -7.06 -21.66 8.67
CA THR A 629 -7.28 -20.34 9.30
C THR A 629 -6.78 -19.19 8.40
N LEU A 630 -5.69 -19.39 7.65
CA LEU A 630 -4.97 -18.34 6.94
C LEU A 630 -5.29 -18.27 5.44
N SER A 631 -5.59 -17.06 4.95
CA SER A 631 -5.76 -16.70 3.53
C SER A 631 -4.76 -15.60 3.13
N TYR A 632 -4.34 -15.52 1.87
CA TYR A 632 -3.33 -14.55 1.41
C TYR A 632 -3.80 -13.70 0.22
N THR A 633 -3.60 -12.37 0.29
CA THR A 633 -3.71 -11.46 -0.85
C THR A 633 -2.34 -10.89 -1.18
N ASN A 634 -1.94 -11.00 -2.44
CA ASN A 634 -0.75 -10.33 -2.96
C ASN A 634 -1.14 -9.00 -3.64
N HIS A 635 -0.38 -7.93 -3.40
CA HIS A 635 -0.65 -6.60 -3.94
C HIS A 635 0.46 -6.09 -4.90
N SER A 636 1.41 -6.93 -5.32
CA SER A 636 2.50 -6.53 -6.22
C SER A 636 3.03 -7.65 -7.10
N LEU A 637 3.27 -7.33 -8.37
CA LEU A 637 3.99 -8.14 -9.36
C LEU A 637 5.50 -7.83 -9.42
N MET A 638 5.98 -6.80 -8.72
CA MET A 638 7.35 -6.31 -8.91
C MET A 638 8.37 -7.26 -8.28
N PRO A 639 9.35 -7.79 -9.04
CA PRO A 639 10.39 -8.66 -8.49
C PRO A 639 11.14 -8.03 -7.31
N GLU A 640 11.32 -6.71 -7.35
CA GLU A 640 11.98 -5.92 -6.31
C GLU A 640 11.21 -5.88 -4.97
N THR A 641 9.87 -5.95 -4.99
CA THR A 641 9.04 -6.09 -3.76
C THR A 641 8.78 -7.54 -3.39
N LEU A 642 8.88 -8.45 -4.35
CA LEU A 642 8.74 -9.90 -4.13
C LEU A 642 10.06 -10.53 -3.64
N ASP A 643 11.15 -9.76 -3.73
CA ASP A 643 12.40 -9.90 -3.00
C ASP A 643 12.28 -9.46 -1.52
N ASP A 644 11.06 -9.34 -0.96
CA ASP A 644 10.80 -9.50 0.47
C ASP A 644 11.12 -10.95 0.91
N ARG A 645 12.43 -11.23 0.94
CA ARG A 645 13.05 -12.49 1.29
C ARG A 645 13.99 -12.25 2.48
N TRP A 646 13.79 -12.96 3.58
CA TRP A 646 14.65 -12.76 4.75
C TRP A 646 15.86 -13.67 4.71
N SER A 647 17.05 -13.10 4.87
CA SER A 647 18.29 -13.87 4.97
C SER A 647 18.21 -14.87 6.13
N ILE A 648 18.62 -16.11 5.88
CA ILE A 648 18.64 -17.19 6.88
C ILE A 648 19.49 -16.79 8.10
N ALA A 649 20.52 -15.96 7.92
CA ALA A 649 21.32 -15.45 9.04
C ALA A 649 20.52 -14.52 9.96
N ILE A 650 19.71 -13.63 9.39
CA ILE A 650 18.87 -12.68 10.15
C ILE A 650 17.72 -13.44 10.84
N LEU A 651 17.04 -14.35 10.13
CA LEU A 651 16.01 -15.21 10.72
C LEU A 651 16.56 -16.10 11.83
N ALA A 652 17.77 -16.67 11.68
CA ALA A 652 18.40 -17.45 12.75
C ALA A 652 18.72 -16.58 13.98
N SER A 653 19.06 -15.30 13.79
CA SER A 653 19.40 -14.38 14.87
C SER A 653 18.18 -13.86 15.64
N ILE A 654 17.04 -13.67 14.98
CA ILE A 654 15.84 -13.05 15.58
C ILE A 654 14.75 -14.08 15.89
N LEU A 655 14.52 -15.05 15.01
CA LEU A 655 13.40 -16.00 15.04
C LEU A 655 13.89 -17.46 14.86
N PRO A 656 14.82 -17.97 15.68
CA PRO A 656 15.45 -19.27 15.47
C PRO A 656 14.45 -20.43 15.42
N ARG A 657 13.38 -20.37 16.23
CA ARG A 657 12.34 -21.41 16.24
C ARG A 657 11.47 -21.39 14.98
N HIS A 658 11.20 -20.21 14.42
CA HIS A 658 10.43 -20.07 13.18
C HIS A 658 11.24 -20.55 11.98
N LEU A 659 12.55 -20.33 11.97
CA LEU A 659 13.43 -20.88 10.95
C LEU A 659 13.43 -22.42 10.94
N GLU A 660 13.47 -23.08 12.11
CA GLU A 660 13.27 -24.54 12.21
C GLU A 660 11.93 -24.98 11.62
N ILE A 661 10.85 -24.25 11.93
CA ILE A 661 9.49 -24.53 11.44
C ILE A 661 9.40 -24.32 9.91
N ILE A 662 10.03 -23.27 9.37
CA ILE A 662 10.09 -23.00 7.92
C ILE A 662 10.86 -24.12 7.20
N PHE A 663 11.99 -24.60 7.75
CA PHE A 663 12.71 -25.75 7.18
C PHE A 663 11.88 -27.03 7.21
N GLU A 664 11.15 -27.30 8.31
CA GLU A 664 10.27 -28.48 8.43
C GLU A 664 9.07 -28.41 7.46
N ILE A 665 8.47 -27.22 7.25
CA ILE A 665 7.46 -26.99 6.21
C ILE A 665 8.07 -27.25 4.82
N ASN A 666 9.24 -26.67 4.52
CA ASN A 666 9.91 -26.82 3.22
C ASN A 666 10.26 -28.28 2.93
N ALA A 667 10.80 -29.02 3.91
CA ALA A 667 11.14 -30.43 3.78
C ALA A 667 9.91 -31.29 3.46
N ARG A 668 8.82 -31.13 4.23
CA ARG A 668 7.56 -31.86 4.01
C ARG A 668 6.91 -31.51 2.67
N PHE A 669 6.98 -30.24 2.26
CA PHE A 669 6.46 -29.80 0.97
C PHE A 669 7.26 -30.37 -0.19
N LEU A 670 8.59 -30.22 -0.21
CA LEU A 670 9.45 -30.71 -1.28
C LEU A 670 9.52 -32.25 -1.36
N GLU A 671 9.20 -32.95 -0.29
CA GLU A 671 8.98 -34.41 -0.30
C GLU A 671 7.62 -34.77 -0.92
N ALA A 672 6.54 -34.07 -0.58
CA ALA A 672 5.25 -34.26 -1.25
C ALA A 672 5.32 -33.99 -2.77
N ILE A 673 6.09 -32.97 -3.18
CA ILE A 673 6.36 -32.68 -4.60
C ILE A 673 7.19 -33.79 -5.26
N HIS A 674 8.20 -34.34 -4.57
CA HIS A 674 8.97 -35.49 -5.06
C HIS A 674 8.08 -36.71 -5.30
N LEU A 675 7.17 -37.01 -4.36
CA LEU A 675 6.23 -38.12 -4.47
C LEU A 675 5.16 -37.92 -5.56
N GLN A 676 4.83 -36.67 -5.95
CA GLN A 676 3.91 -36.38 -7.06
C GLN A 676 4.59 -36.29 -8.43
N ALA A 677 5.79 -35.70 -8.52
CA ALA A 677 6.42 -35.29 -9.77
C ALA A 677 7.78 -35.97 -10.07
N GLY A 678 8.32 -36.76 -9.13
CA GLY A 678 9.60 -37.46 -9.28
C GLY A 678 10.82 -36.58 -9.03
N ASP A 679 11.85 -36.75 -9.88
CA ASP A 679 13.18 -36.15 -9.71
C ASP A 679 13.42 -34.89 -10.56
N ASP A 680 12.38 -34.09 -10.82
CA ASP A 680 12.57 -32.74 -11.38
C ASP A 680 13.15 -31.80 -10.31
N LEU A 681 14.48 -31.77 -10.24
CA LEU A 681 15.25 -30.94 -9.32
C LEU A 681 15.07 -29.44 -9.59
N ASP A 682 14.81 -29.03 -10.84
CA ASP A 682 14.64 -27.61 -11.18
C ASP A 682 13.25 -27.09 -10.81
N HIS A 683 12.21 -27.90 -10.99
CA HIS A 683 10.87 -27.62 -10.47
C HIS A 683 10.86 -27.53 -8.94
N ARG A 684 11.51 -28.50 -8.26
CA ARG A 684 11.71 -28.46 -6.80
C ARG A 684 12.48 -27.21 -6.35
N ARG A 685 13.48 -26.74 -7.12
CA ARG A 685 14.28 -25.53 -6.83
C ARG A 685 13.49 -24.22 -6.98
N ARG A 686 12.53 -24.14 -7.91
CA ARG A 686 11.62 -22.98 -8.04
C ARG A 686 10.60 -22.95 -6.90
N LEU A 687 9.98 -24.09 -6.61
CA LEU A 687 8.99 -24.25 -5.53
C LEU A 687 9.56 -24.09 -4.12
N SER A 688 10.83 -24.39 -3.90
CA SER A 688 11.51 -24.29 -2.58
C SER A 688 11.20 -22.98 -1.86
N LEU A 689 10.88 -23.08 -0.56
CA LEU A 689 10.76 -21.93 0.35
C LEU A 689 12.11 -21.26 0.62
N ILE A 690 13.20 -21.97 0.34
CA ILE A 690 14.57 -21.50 0.51
C ILE A 690 15.18 -21.16 -0.85
N ASP A 691 15.72 -19.95 -0.97
CA ASP A 691 16.63 -19.60 -2.04
C ASP A 691 18.06 -20.02 -1.68
N GLU A 692 18.69 -20.77 -2.57
CA GLU A 692 20.08 -21.25 -2.47
C GLU A 692 21.02 -20.47 -3.41
N THR A 693 20.57 -19.36 -4.01
CA THR A 693 21.39 -18.51 -4.89
C THR A 693 21.99 -17.31 -4.15
N GLY A 694 23.32 -17.22 -4.16
CA GLY A 694 24.06 -16.18 -3.41
C GLY A 694 24.03 -16.46 -1.90
N ASP A 695 23.79 -15.42 -1.10
CA ASP A 695 23.38 -15.59 0.28
C ASP A 695 21.99 -16.22 0.35
N ARG A 696 21.75 -17.08 1.35
CA ARG A 696 20.52 -17.90 1.39
C ARG A 696 19.39 -17.20 2.11
N HIS A 697 18.20 -17.25 1.52
CA HIS A 697 17.03 -16.50 1.98
C HIS A 697 15.77 -17.37 2.07
N VAL A 698 14.82 -16.99 2.91
CA VAL A 698 13.44 -17.53 2.89
C VAL A 698 12.59 -16.68 1.96
N ARG A 699 11.96 -17.30 0.95
CA ARG A 699 11.03 -16.66 0.02
C ARG A 699 9.63 -16.57 0.67
N LEU A 700 9.22 -15.39 1.12
CA LEU A 700 7.94 -15.23 1.81
C LEU A 700 6.73 -15.53 0.91
N THR A 701 6.76 -15.14 -0.36
CA THR A 701 5.67 -15.44 -1.31
C THR A 701 5.45 -16.95 -1.46
N ASN A 702 6.52 -17.75 -1.58
CA ASN A 702 6.43 -19.21 -1.62
C ASN A 702 5.85 -19.77 -0.32
N LEU A 703 6.27 -19.24 0.84
CA LEU A 703 5.77 -19.67 2.16
C LEU A 703 4.26 -19.38 2.29
N ALA A 704 3.79 -18.22 1.79
CA ALA A 704 2.37 -17.89 1.73
C ALA A 704 1.56 -18.88 0.85
N CYS A 705 2.04 -19.19 -0.36
CA CYS A 705 1.38 -20.14 -1.27
C CYS A 705 1.30 -21.57 -0.71
N VAL A 706 2.29 -22.00 0.09
CA VAL A 706 2.27 -23.31 0.75
C VAL A 706 1.39 -23.30 2.01
N GLY A 707 1.41 -22.21 2.78
CA GLY A 707 0.81 -22.12 4.12
C GLY A 707 -0.62 -21.55 4.20
N THR A 708 -1.26 -21.19 3.10
CA THR A 708 -2.67 -20.72 3.08
C THR A 708 -3.60 -21.63 2.29
N HIS A 709 -4.89 -21.62 2.62
CA HIS A 709 -5.92 -22.34 1.85
C HIS A 709 -6.43 -21.58 0.62
N ALA A 710 -6.25 -20.26 0.58
CA ALA A 710 -6.69 -19.39 -0.51
C ALA A 710 -5.67 -18.28 -0.78
N ILE A 711 -5.48 -17.98 -2.06
CA ILE A 711 -4.54 -17.00 -2.61
C ILE A 711 -5.35 -16.10 -3.56
N ASN A 712 -5.19 -14.78 -3.51
CA ASN A 712 -5.82 -13.91 -4.50
C ASN A 712 -4.97 -12.72 -4.95
N GLY A 713 -5.21 -12.31 -6.19
CA GLY A 713 -4.80 -11.02 -6.75
C GLY A 713 -5.91 -9.96 -6.66
N VAL A 714 -5.55 -8.71 -7.00
CA VAL A 714 -6.34 -7.49 -6.72
C VAL A 714 -6.85 -6.74 -7.95
N SER A 715 -6.62 -7.27 -9.15
CA SER A 715 -7.34 -6.98 -10.40
C SER A 715 -7.38 -8.25 -11.27
N ALA A 716 -8.22 -8.29 -12.30
CA ALA A 716 -8.30 -9.44 -13.19
C ALA A 716 -6.96 -9.71 -13.90
N LEU A 717 -6.35 -8.66 -14.48
CA LEU A 717 -5.04 -8.72 -15.14
C LEU A 717 -3.92 -9.09 -14.15
N HIS A 718 -3.98 -8.60 -12.91
CA HIS A 718 -3.00 -8.95 -11.89
C HIS A 718 -3.06 -10.43 -11.50
N THR A 719 -4.26 -10.99 -11.30
CA THR A 719 -4.43 -12.42 -11.06
C THR A 719 -3.93 -13.24 -12.25
N GLU A 720 -4.27 -12.85 -13.49
CA GLU A 720 -3.78 -13.51 -14.71
C GLU A 720 -2.24 -13.51 -14.79
N LEU A 721 -1.60 -12.38 -14.50
CA LEU A 721 -0.13 -12.26 -14.52
C LEU A 721 0.53 -13.08 -13.40
N LEU A 722 -0.06 -13.19 -12.21
CA LEU A 722 0.41 -14.08 -11.15
C LEU A 722 0.37 -15.55 -11.59
N GLU A 723 -0.75 -15.99 -12.17
CA GLU A 723 -0.97 -17.36 -12.65
C GLU A 723 -0.05 -17.73 -13.83
N GLN A 724 0.24 -16.77 -14.72
CA GLN A 724 1.09 -17.00 -15.90
C GLN A 724 2.59 -16.82 -15.65
N THR A 725 3.00 -16.05 -14.64
CA THR A 725 4.41 -15.72 -14.41
C THR A 725 4.89 -16.13 -13.01
N LEU A 726 4.82 -15.23 -12.03
CA LEU A 726 5.43 -15.36 -10.70
C LEU A 726 5.07 -16.66 -9.96
N LEU A 727 3.77 -17.02 -9.97
CA LEU A 727 3.22 -18.11 -9.18
C LEU A 727 2.79 -19.29 -10.06
N SER A 728 3.25 -19.34 -11.31
CA SER A 728 2.88 -20.36 -12.30
C SER A 728 3.10 -21.80 -11.82
N ASP A 729 4.24 -22.10 -11.17
CA ASP A 729 4.48 -23.43 -10.56
C ASP A 729 3.48 -23.73 -9.42
N PHE A 730 3.09 -22.73 -8.62
CA PHE A 730 2.12 -22.92 -7.52
C PHE A 730 0.67 -23.03 -8.03
N TYR A 731 0.33 -22.30 -9.09
CA TYR A 731 -0.96 -22.38 -9.76
C TYR A 731 -1.14 -23.73 -10.46
N ALA A 732 -0.08 -24.27 -11.08
CA ALA A 732 -0.09 -25.61 -11.66
C ALA A 732 -0.31 -26.73 -10.61
N LEU A 733 0.12 -26.51 -9.35
CA LEU A 733 -0.12 -27.44 -8.25
C LEU A 733 -1.50 -27.29 -7.60
N TYR A 734 -1.96 -26.06 -7.40
CA TYR A 734 -3.11 -25.72 -6.55
C TYR A 734 -4.07 -24.72 -7.21
N PRO A 735 -4.57 -24.96 -8.43
CA PRO A 735 -5.34 -23.97 -9.19
C PRO A 735 -6.61 -23.53 -8.45
N ASP A 736 -7.29 -24.47 -7.76
CA ASP A 736 -8.51 -24.21 -6.98
C ASP A 736 -8.29 -23.26 -5.78
N ARG A 737 -7.05 -22.93 -5.40
CA ARG A 737 -6.75 -21.94 -4.35
C ARG A 737 -6.61 -20.52 -4.88
N PHE A 738 -6.37 -20.34 -6.17
CA PHE A 738 -6.17 -19.02 -6.78
C PHE A 738 -7.51 -18.39 -7.14
N SER A 739 -7.64 -17.08 -6.89
CA SER A 739 -8.80 -16.32 -7.35
C SER A 739 -8.46 -14.86 -7.61
N ASN A 740 -9.38 -14.17 -8.28
CA ASN A 740 -9.43 -12.72 -8.29
C ASN A 740 -10.33 -12.21 -7.15
N LYS A 741 -9.95 -11.07 -6.57
CA LYS A 741 -10.82 -10.16 -5.82
C LYS A 741 -10.48 -8.72 -6.23
N THR A 742 -11.01 -8.27 -7.36
CA THR A 742 -10.75 -6.89 -7.82
C THR A 742 -11.16 -5.89 -6.75
N ASN A 743 -10.23 -4.98 -6.40
CA ASN A 743 -10.39 -3.99 -5.35
C ASN A 743 -11.66 -3.12 -5.48
N GLY A 744 -11.99 -2.43 -4.40
CA GLY A 744 -13.03 -1.41 -4.39
C GLY A 744 -12.77 -0.33 -3.33
N ILE A 745 -13.55 0.74 -3.41
CA ILE A 745 -13.43 1.94 -2.56
C ILE A 745 -14.71 2.17 -1.76
N SER A 746 -14.63 2.89 -0.64
CA SER A 746 -15.80 3.18 0.22
C SER A 746 -16.62 4.36 -0.36
N PRO A 747 -17.85 4.17 -0.87
CA PRO A 747 -18.64 5.26 -1.44
C PRO A 747 -19.12 6.28 -0.38
N ARG A 748 -19.16 5.88 0.90
CA ARG A 748 -19.31 6.80 2.03
C ARG A 748 -18.19 7.84 2.01
N ARG A 749 -16.95 7.37 1.93
CA ARG A 749 -15.73 8.17 2.07
C ARG A 749 -15.34 8.93 0.81
N PHE A 750 -15.49 8.31 -0.37
CA PHE A 750 -15.00 8.85 -1.65
C PHE A 750 -16.08 9.44 -2.56
N LEU A 751 -17.32 9.56 -2.08
CA LEU A 751 -18.36 10.38 -2.72
C LEU A 751 -19.21 11.14 -1.71
N ARG A 752 -19.82 10.46 -0.72
CA ARG A 752 -20.73 11.14 0.22
C ARG A 752 -20.02 12.14 1.14
N LEU A 753 -18.82 11.79 1.61
CA LEU A 753 -17.97 12.64 2.47
C LEU A 753 -17.15 13.65 1.65
N SER A 754 -16.40 13.17 0.65
CA SER A 754 -15.46 13.99 -0.13
C SER A 754 -16.12 14.95 -1.13
N ASN A 755 -17.34 14.67 -1.57
CA ASN A 755 -18.04 15.47 -2.58
C ASN A 755 -19.55 15.56 -2.28
N PRO A 756 -19.94 16.19 -1.16
CA PRO A 756 -21.33 16.23 -0.72
C PRO A 756 -22.26 16.86 -1.76
N ARG A 757 -21.78 17.89 -2.50
CA ARG A 757 -22.55 18.53 -3.59
C ARG A 757 -22.94 17.54 -4.71
N LEU A 758 -22.03 16.64 -5.10
CA LEU A 758 -22.32 15.60 -6.09
C LEU A 758 -23.21 14.49 -5.51
N ALA A 759 -22.94 14.09 -4.27
CA ALA A 759 -23.77 13.12 -3.55
C ALA A 759 -25.22 13.61 -3.37
N ASP A 760 -25.44 14.90 -3.11
CA ASP A 760 -26.77 15.51 -3.00
C ASP A 760 -27.47 15.62 -4.37
N LEU A 761 -26.73 15.91 -5.45
CA LEU A 761 -27.25 15.90 -6.82
C LEU A 761 -27.73 14.49 -7.23
N ILE A 762 -26.94 13.46 -6.93
CA ILE A 762 -27.29 12.06 -7.18
C ILE A 762 -28.48 11.63 -6.30
N THR A 763 -28.45 12.00 -5.01
CA THR A 763 -29.50 11.65 -4.04
C THR A 763 -30.85 12.30 -4.39
N ARG A 764 -30.86 13.54 -4.89
CA ARG A 764 -32.08 14.17 -5.44
C ARG A 764 -32.68 13.45 -6.65
N ARG A 765 -31.89 12.62 -7.37
CA ARG A 765 -32.35 11.87 -8.55
C ARG A 765 -32.71 10.41 -8.24
N LEU A 766 -32.03 9.76 -7.29
CA LEU A 766 -32.14 8.32 -7.02
C LEU A 766 -32.66 7.95 -5.62
N GLY A 767 -32.69 8.87 -4.67
CA GLY A 767 -32.69 8.54 -3.24
C GLY A 767 -31.28 8.23 -2.72
N ASP A 768 -31.16 7.81 -1.47
CA ASP A 768 -29.90 7.67 -0.72
C ASP A 768 -29.28 6.26 -0.73
N ARG A 769 -30.04 5.25 -1.15
CA ARG A 769 -29.63 3.82 -1.13
C ARG A 769 -28.31 3.51 -1.83
N TRP A 770 -27.91 4.31 -2.82
CA TRP A 770 -26.64 4.12 -3.55
C TRP A 770 -25.41 4.18 -2.63
N ILE A 771 -25.50 4.81 -1.45
CA ILE A 771 -24.42 4.91 -0.46
C ILE A 771 -24.05 3.52 0.11
N THR A 772 -24.98 2.57 0.08
CA THR A 772 -24.79 1.16 0.50
C THR A 772 -25.01 0.16 -0.64
N ASN A 773 -25.37 0.63 -1.83
CA ASN A 773 -25.70 -0.18 -3.01
C ASN A 773 -25.28 0.53 -4.29
N LEU A 774 -23.97 0.62 -4.54
CA LEU A 774 -23.39 1.51 -5.55
C LEU A 774 -23.83 1.20 -6.99
N ASP A 775 -24.32 -0.02 -7.25
CA ASP A 775 -24.89 -0.43 -8.53
C ASP A 775 -26.13 0.39 -8.93
N GLU A 776 -26.83 1.02 -7.97
CA GLU A 776 -27.94 1.94 -8.27
C GLU A 776 -27.51 3.18 -9.07
N LEU A 777 -26.22 3.54 -9.09
CA LEU A 777 -25.69 4.61 -9.96
C LEU A 777 -25.92 4.35 -11.45
N GLN A 778 -26.13 3.09 -11.87
CA GLN A 778 -26.41 2.74 -13.28
C GLN A 778 -27.62 3.51 -13.85
N GLN A 779 -28.59 3.87 -12.99
CA GLN A 779 -29.77 4.66 -13.34
C GLN A 779 -29.42 6.10 -13.81
N LEU A 780 -28.23 6.63 -13.46
CA LEU A 780 -27.76 7.93 -13.98
C LEU A 780 -27.45 7.89 -15.49
N THR A 781 -27.39 6.71 -16.11
CA THR A 781 -27.23 6.56 -17.57
C THR A 781 -28.32 7.31 -18.36
N GLU A 782 -29.56 7.34 -17.85
CA GLU A 782 -30.64 8.14 -18.44
C GLU A 782 -30.47 9.63 -18.18
N ALA A 783 -30.04 10.00 -16.96
CA ALA A 783 -29.79 11.38 -16.56
C ALA A 783 -28.65 12.04 -17.36
N ALA A 784 -27.72 11.27 -17.93
CA ALA A 784 -26.75 11.76 -18.91
C ALA A 784 -27.40 12.36 -20.19
N GLY A 785 -28.66 12.04 -20.48
CA GLY A 785 -29.46 12.68 -21.54
C GLY A 785 -30.12 14.01 -21.14
N ASP A 786 -30.31 14.24 -19.84
CA ASP A 786 -31.03 15.38 -19.28
C ASP A 786 -30.14 16.64 -19.25
N GLY A 787 -30.50 17.67 -20.03
CA GLY A 787 -29.73 18.91 -20.15
C GLY A 787 -29.66 19.74 -18.86
N ASN A 788 -30.68 19.66 -18.00
CA ASN A 788 -30.67 20.35 -16.71
C ASN A 788 -29.74 19.60 -15.73
N PHE A 789 -29.80 18.27 -15.71
CA PHE A 789 -28.89 17.46 -14.90
C PHE A 789 -27.43 17.66 -15.31
N ARG A 790 -27.12 17.74 -16.61
CA ARG A 790 -25.78 18.11 -17.09
C ARG A 790 -25.36 19.52 -16.66
N HIS A 791 -26.28 20.49 -16.63
CA HIS A 791 -25.96 21.83 -16.16
C HIS A 791 -25.61 21.84 -14.66
N GLU A 792 -26.42 21.20 -13.81
CA GLU A 792 -26.14 21.08 -12.37
C GLU A 792 -24.84 20.29 -12.10
N TRP A 793 -24.57 19.21 -12.84
CA TRP A 793 -23.33 18.43 -12.74
C TRP A 793 -22.08 19.29 -13.01
N ARG A 794 -22.14 20.13 -14.04
CA ARG A 794 -21.04 21.05 -14.37
C ARG A 794 -20.87 22.15 -13.32
N GLN A 795 -21.95 22.66 -12.73
CA GLN A 795 -21.88 23.59 -11.59
C GLN A 795 -21.19 22.94 -10.39
N VAL A 796 -21.51 21.68 -10.07
CA VAL A 796 -20.86 20.93 -8.99
C VAL A 796 -19.36 20.80 -9.23
N LYS A 797 -18.93 20.30 -10.41
CA LYS A 797 -17.50 20.20 -10.76
C LYS A 797 -16.79 21.56 -10.68
N GLN A 798 -17.44 22.62 -11.20
CA GLN A 798 -16.87 23.98 -11.18
C GLN A 798 -16.66 24.52 -9.75
N ALA A 799 -17.60 24.25 -8.83
CA ALA A 799 -17.46 24.63 -7.43
C ALA A 799 -16.36 23.84 -6.71
N THR A 800 -16.26 22.52 -6.96
CA THR A 800 -15.19 21.69 -6.37
C THR A 800 -13.80 22.08 -6.88
N LYS A 801 -13.69 22.54 -8.14
CA LYS A 801 -12.46 23.15 -8.67
C LYS A 801 -12.10 24.49 -8.01
N GLN A 802 -13.10 25.26 -7.56
CA GLN A 802 -12.88 26.50 -6.79
C GLN A 802 -12.38 26.20 -5.38
N ASP A 803 -12.91 25.16 -4.71
CA ASP A 803 -12.40 24.74 -3.40
C ASP A 803 -10.93 24.29 -3.49
N LEU A 804 -10.58 23.44 -4.49
CA LEU A 804 -9.18 23.02 -4.69
C LEU A 804 -8.27 24.21 -5.03
N ALA A 805 -8.72 25.16 -5.86
CA ALA A 805 -7.94 26.36 -6.16
C ALA A 805 -7.66 27.22 -4.91
N ALA A 806 -8.60 27.29 -3.97
CA ALA A 806 -8.38 27.97 -2.69
C ALA A 806 -7.34 27.23 -1.81
N ILE A 807 -7.40 25.90 -1.75
CA ILE A 807 -6.41 25.07 -1.02
C ILE A 807 -5.01 25.22 -1.63
N VAL A 808 -4.91 25.15 -2.96
CA VAL A 808 -3.65 25.34 -3.70
C VAL A 808 -3.07 26.73 -3.45
N HIS A 809 -3.88 27.79 -3.54
CA HIS A 809 -3.44 29.15 -3.19
C HIS A 809 -2.96 29.24 -1.72
N GLN A 810 -3.70 28.64 -0.78
CA GLN A 810 -3.34 28.67 0.64
C GLN A 810 -2.02 27.95 0.96
N GLN A 811 -1.74 26.82 0.30
CA GLN A 811 -0.55 26.01 0.56
C GLN A 811 0.68 26.41 -0.28
N THR A 812 0.49 26.95 -1.49
CA THR A 812 1.58 27.19 -2.45
C THR A 812 1.71 28.65 -2.91
N GLY A 813 0.71 29.50 -2.64
CA GLY A 813 0.63 30.86 -3.18
C GLY A 813 0.29 30.93 -4.68
N ILE A 814 0.02 29.79 -5.35
CA ILE A 814 -0.20 29.74 -6.79
C ILE A 814 -1.69 29.85 -7.13
N ASP A 815 -2.09 30.93 -7.80
CA ASP A 815 -3.44 31.07 -8.35
C ASP A 815 -3.69 30.09 -9.51
N LEU A 816 -4.85 29.42 -9.50
CA LEU A 816 -5.32 28.53 -10.56
C LEU A 816 -6.49 29.13 -11.35
N ASP A 817 -6.48 28.97 -12.68
CA ASP A 817 -7.67 29.24 -13.49
C ASP A 817 -8.63 28.05 -13.43
N VAL A 818 -9.71 28.20 -12.67
CA VAL A 818 -10.75 27.19 -12.49
C VAL A 818 -11.54 26.85 -13.77
N HIS A 819 -11.35 27.59 -14.87
CA HIS A 819 -11.92 27.30 -16.19
C HIS A 819 -10.96 26.52 -17.11
N SER A 820 -9.67 26.41 -16.75
CA SER A 820 -8.73 25.47 -17.39
C SER A 820 -9.08 24.02 -17.05
N LEU A 821 -8.70 23.08 -17.93
CA LEU A 821 -8.81 21.64 -17.66
C LEU A 821 -7.90 21.28 -16.48
N PHE A 822 -8.48 20.75 -15.40
CA PHE A 822 -7.72 20.27 -14.24
C PHE A 822 -7.25 18.84 -14.51
N ASP A 823 -5.93 18.71 -14.70
CA ASP A 823 -5.23 17.52 -15.17
C ASP A 823 -4.40 16.95 -14.02
N ILE A 824 -4.83 15.84 -13.42
CA ILE A 824 -4.41 15.49 -12.06
C ILE A 824 -3.71 14.13 -12.01
N GLN A 825 -2.50 14.11 -11.43
CA GLN A 825 -1.75 12.89 -11.14
C GLN A 825 -1.35 12.85 -9.64
N ALA A 826 -2.28 12.34 -8.81
CA ALA A 826 -2.16 12.34 -7.35
C ALA A 826 -1.96 10.91 -6.80
N MET A 827 -0.70 10.51 -6.62
CA MET A 827 -0.26 9.16 -6.22
C MET A 827 1.21 9.13 -5.77
N VAL A 828 1.61 8.09 -5.04
CA VAL A 828 3.01 7.83 -4.63
C VAL A 828 3.99 7.95 -5.81
N LEU A 829 5.15 8.57 -5.60
CA LEU A 829 6.17 8.77 -6.64
C LEU A 829 6.98 7.49 -6.84
N HIS A 830 6.96 6.96 -8.07
CA HIS A 830 7.74 5.79 -8.47
C HIS A 830 7.92 5.82 -9.99
N GLU A 831 9.07 5.37 -10.50
CA GLU A 831 9.33 5.36 -11.94
C GLU A 831 8.24 4.64 -12.75
N TYR A 832 7.71 3.50 -12.29
CA TYR A 832 6.66 2.74 -12.99
C TYR A 832 5.31 3.45 -13.11
N LYS A 833 5.04 4.45 -12.24
CA LYS A 833 3.83 5.30 -12.27
C LYS A 833 3.99 6.50 -13.21
N ARG A 834 5.20 6.70 -13.75
CA ARG A 834 5.52 7.56 -14.89
C ARG A 834 5.02 9.01 -14.77
N GLN A 835 5.07 9.62 -13.58
CA GLN A 835 4.83 11.07 -13.44
C GLN A 835 5.70 11.92 -14.39
N HIS A 836 6.91 11.43 -14.70
CA HIS A 836 7.83 12.07 -15.64
C HIS A 836 7.42 11.92 -17.12
N LEU A 837 6.51 10.99 -17.48
CA LEU A 837 5.87 10.95 -18.81
C LEU A 837 4.90 12.12 -18.99
N ASN A 838 4.12 12.43 -17.95
CA ASN A 838 3.28 13.62 -17.91
C ASN A 838 4.13 14.91 -18.00
N VAL A 839 5.25 14.96 -17.28
CA VAL A 839 6.22 16.07 -17.44
C VAL A 839 6.75 16.22 -18.87
N LEU A 840 7.05 15.13 -19.58
CA LEU A 840 7.44 15.20 -21.00
C LEU A 840 6.30 15.78 -21.87
N HIS A 841 5.03 15.45 -21.59
CA HIS A 841 3.87 16.05 -22.25
C HIS A 841 3.75 17.55 -21.95
N ILE A 842 3.92 17.99 -20.70
CA ILE A 842 3.95 19.40 -20.31
C ILE A 842 5.04 20.16 -21.08
N LEU A 843 6.26 19.61 -21.14
CA LEU A 843 7.38 20.19 -21.90
C LEU A 843 7.11 20.23 -23.41
N THR A 844 6.38 19.25 -23.95
CA THR A 844 5.94 19.25 -25.35
C THR A 844 4.89 20.34 -25.62
N LEU A 845 3.92 20.55 -24.73
CA LEU A 845 2.97 21.68 -24.85
C LEU A 845 3.69 23.03 -24.74
N TYR A 846 4.61 23.17 -23.79
CA TYR A 846 5.46 24.36 -23.64
C TYR A 846 6.25 24.65 -24.93
N ASN A 847 6.99 23.66 -25.46
CA ASN A 847 7.75 23.80 -26.70
C ASN A 847 6.87 24.18 -27.90
N ARG A 848 5.65 23.63 -28.00
CA ARG A 848 4.68 24.00 -29.05
C ARG A 848 4.24 25.47 -28.94
N ILE A 849 4.06 26.01 -27.72
CA ILE A 849 3.78 27.44 -27.51
C ILE A 849 5.01 28.30 -27.84
N LYS A 850 6.22 27.92 -27.43
CA LYS A 850 7.44 28.69 -27.75
C LYS A 850 7.76 28.68 -29.25
N ALA A 851 7.38 27.63 -29.98
CA ALA A 851 7.52 27.54 -31.44
C ALA A 851 6.42 28.34 -32.19
N ASN A 852 5.22 28.44 -31.63
CA ASN A 852 4.12 29.26 -32.17
C ASN A 852 3.30 29.89 -31.01
N PRO A 853 3.59 31.15 -30.63
CA PRO A 853 2.85 31.83 -29.58
C PRO A 853 1.35 31.97 -29.84
N ASP A 854 0.88 31.89 -31.09
CA ASP A 854 -0.54 31.96 -31.46
C ASP A 854 -1.24 30.58 -31.49
N VAL A 855 -0.62 29.52 -30.95
CA VAL A 855 -1.20 28.16 -30.97
C VAL A 855 -2.47 28.05 -30.09
N ASP A 856 -3.56 27.56 -30.70
CA ASP A 856 -4.84 27.25 -30.05
C ASP A 856 -4.77 25.91 -29.30
N LEU A 857 -4.40 26.01 -28.02
CA LEU A 857 -4.44 24.92 -27.05
C LEU A 857 -5.54 25.20 -26.01
N VAL A 858 -6.22 24.13 -25.59
CA VAL A 858 -7.10 24.19 -24.41
C VAL A 858 -6.25 24.53 -23.18
N PRO A 859 -6.61 25.56 -22.38
CA PRO A 859 -5.89 25.87 -21.15
C PRO A 859 -5.90 24.68 -20.20
N ARG A 860 -4.74 24.34 -19.62
CA ARG A 860 -4.59 23.26 -18.64
C ARG A 860 -3.89 23.73 -17.37
N THR A 861 -4.35 23.18 -16.24
CA THR A 861 -3.62 23.17 -14.97
C THR A 861 -3.26 21.74 -14.62
N PHE A 862 -1.96 21.44 -14.66
CA PHE A 862 -1.41 20.15 -14.23
C PHE A 862 -1.18 20.16 -12.71
N ILE A 863 -1.74 19.18 -12.00
CA ILE A 863 -1.68 19.08 -10.53
C ILE A 863 -1.10 17.72 -10.15
N PHE A 864 0.13 17.75 -9.65
CA PHE A 864 0.80 16.60 -9.05
C PHE A 864 0.63 16.61 -7.53
N SER A 865 0.57 15.44 -6.90
CA SER A 865 0.71 15.31 -5.44
C SER A 865 1.13 13.89 -5.09
N GLY A 866 2.05 13.72 -4.15
CA GLY A 866 2.53 12.40 -3.74
C GLY A 866 3.82 12.47 -2.93
N LYS A 867 4.09 11.42 -2.15
CA LYS A 867 5.34 11.24 -1.40
C LYS A 867 6.26 10.26 -2.16
N ALA A 868 7.57 10.52 -2.18
CA ALA A 868 8.62 9.56 -2.57
C ALA A 868 9.14 8.82 -1.34
N ALA A 869 9.76 7.64 -1.46
CA ALA A 869 10.44 7.02 -0.31
C ALA A 869 11.71 7.82 0.07
N PRO A 870 12.13 7.85 1.35
CA PRO A 870 13.20 8.74 1.82
C PRO A 870 14.57 8.48 1.17
N ASP A 871 14.83 7.24 0.82
CA ASP A 871 16.02 6.68 0.18
C ASP A 871 15.94 6.60 -1.35
N TYR A 872 14.73 6.60 -1.92
CA TYR A 872 14.50 6.46 -3.36
C TYR A 872 14.83 7.75 -4.13
N PHE A 873 16.14 7.94 -4.39
CA PHE A 873 16.70 9.11 -5.07
C PHE A 873 16.02 9.45 -6.40
N THR A 874 15.73 8.47 -7.26
CA THR A 874 15.10 8.73 -8.57
C THR A 874 13.70 9.34 -8.41
N ALA A 875 12.90 8.83 -7.47
CA ALA A 875 11.57 9.39 -7.17
C ALA A 875 11.66 10.83 -6.61
N LYS A 876 12.65 11.12 -5.75
CA LYS A 876 12.93 12.49 -5.29
C LYS A 876 13.39 13.42 -6.42
N LEU A 877 14.20 12.93 -7.35
CA LEU A 877 14.65 13.67 -8.53
C LEU A 877 13.49 13.95 -9.52
N ILE A 878 12.48 13.08 -9.58
CA ILE A 878 11.22 13.35 -10.30
C ILE A 878 10.41 14.47 -9.64
N ILE A 879 10.33 14.53 -8.30
CA ILE A 879 9.73 15.69 -7.60
C ILE A 879 10.46 16.99 -7.96
N LYS A 880 11.80 16.98 -7.90
CA LYS A 880 12.60 18.15 -8.29
C LYS A 880 12.42 18.54 -9.76
N LEU A 881 12.22 17.57 -10.66
CA LEU A 881 11.90 17.83 -12.06
C LEU A 881 10.52 18.49 -12.22
N ILE A 882 9.49 18.02 -11.51
CA ILE A 882 8.14 18.63 -11.54
C ILE A 882 8.22 20.09 -11.08
N HIS A 883 8.91 20.38 -9.97
CA HIS A 883 9.10 21.75 -9.49
C HIS A 883 9.87 22.61 -10.49
N ALA A 884 10.99 22.11 -11.04
CA ALA A 884 11.77 22.85 -12.04
C ALA A 884 10.97 23.19 -13.32
N VAL A 885 10.09 22.29 -13.76
CA VAL A 885 9.19 22.55 -14.89
C VAL A 885 8.07 23.51 -14.49
N ALA A 886 7.57 23.46 -13.25
CA ALA A 886 6.62 24.44 -12.74
C ALA A 886 7.22 25.85 -12.64
N ASP A 887 8.46 26.00 -12.17
CA ASP A 887 9.18 27.27 -12.12
C ASP A 887 9.34 27.89 -13.53
N LEU A 888 9.71 27.07 -14.52
CA LEU A 888 9.81 27.51 -15.92
C LEU A 888 8.44 27.92 -16.50
N VAL A 889 7.45 27.03 -16.41
CA VAL A 889 6.13 27.22 -17.05
C VAL A 889 5.33 28.34 -16.38
N ASN A 890 5.34 28.43 -15.06
CA ASN A 890 4.52 29.41 -14.35
C ASN A 890 5.07 30.85 -14.46
N ALA A 891 6.37 31.01 -14.72
CA ALA A 891 7.01 32.32 -14.87
C ALA A 891 6.98 32.87 -16.32
N ASP A 892 6.94 32.01 -17.33
CA ASP A 892 7.03 32.41 -18.73
C ASP A 892 5.79 33.22 -19.18
N PRO A 893 5.96 34.48 -19.67
CA PRO A 893 4.83 35.30 -20.09
C PRO A 893 4.08 34.75 -21.31
N ASP A 894 4.71 33.94 -22.17
CA ASP A 894 4.10 33.45 -23.41
C ASP A 894 3.09 32.32 -23.16
N VAL A 895 3.27 31.53 -22.10
CA VAL A 895 2.36 30.41 -21.75
C VAL A 895 1.27 30.81 -20.76
N ARG A 896 1.29 32.06 -20.27
CA ARG A 896 0.35 32.61 -19.28
C ARG A 896 -1.11 32.41 -19.70
N GLY A 897 -1.90 31.81 -18.81
CA GLY A 897 -3.32 31.52 -19.08
C GLY A 897 -3.57 30.35 -20.04
N ARG A 898 -2.52 29.61 -20.45
CA ARG A 898 -2.64 28.38 -21.25
C ARG A 898 -2.06 27.16 -20.55
N LEU A 899 -0.94 27.32 -19.85
CA LEU A 899 -0.35 26.28 -19.01
C LEU A 899 -0.14 26.78 -17.58
N LYS A 900 -0.37 25.89 -16.63
CA LYS A 900 -0.01 26.03 -15.21
C LYS A 900 0.41 24.65 -14.70
N VAL A 901 1.43 24.59 -13.85
CA VAL A 901 1.86 23.35 -13.19
C VAL A 901 1.95 23.61 -11.69
N VAL A 902 1.41 22.69 -10.90
CA VAL A 902 1.45 22.73 -9.43
C VAL A 902 1.84 21.35 -8.90
N PHE A 903 2.65 21.34 -7.85
CA PHE A 903 2.82 20.20 -6.97
C PHE A 903 2.21 20.57 -5.61
N LEU A 904 1.20 19.83 -5.16
CA LEU A 904 0.61 20.00 -3.83
C LEU A 904 1.34 19.06 -2.86
N PRO A 905 2.02 19.58 -1.83
CA PRO A 905 2.79 18.77 -0.89
C PRO A 905 1.88 17.96 0.05
N ASP A 906 2.50 17.07 0.80
CA ASP A 906 1.92 16.25 1.86
C ASP A 906 0.66 15.46 1.46
N PHE A 907 0.82 14.62 0.44
CA PHE A 907 -0.25 13.72 0.01
C PHE A 907 -0.67 12.75 1.12
N THR A 908 -1.89 12.96 1.61
CA THR A 908 -2.60 12.23 2.66
C THR A 908 -3.98 11.81 2.15
N LEU A 909 -4.73 11.00 2.90
CA LEU A 909 -6.10 10.64 2.54
C LEU A 909 -7.03 11.86 2.56
N LYS A 910 -6.89 12.76 3.53
CA LYS A 910 -7.58 14.05 3.57
C LYS A 910 -7.30 14.89 2.32
N VAL A 911 -6.04 15.00 1.88
CA VAL A 911 -5.67 15.69 0.64
C VAL A 911 -6.25 14.98 -0.59
N ALA A 912 -6.23 13.64 -0.65
CA ALA A 912 -6.84 12.88 -1.75
C ALA A 912 -8.36 13.10 -1.86
N GLN A 913 -9.07 13.26 -0.72
CA GLN A 913 -10.49 13.60 -0.67
C GLN A 913 -10.78 15.02 -1.19
N GLN A 914 -9.80 15.93 -1.20
CA GLN A 914 -9.95 17.30 -1.71
C GLN A 914 -9.54 17.39 -3.20
N ILE A 915 -8.44 16.73 -3.58
CA ILE A 915 -7.91 16.75 -4.96
C ILE A 915 -8.83 16.01 -5.93
N LEU A 916 -9.12 14.73 -5.69
CA LEU A 916 -9.72 13.85 -6.70
C LEU A 916 -11.14 14.28 -7.13
N PRO A 917 -12.00 14.84 -6.26
CA PRO A 917 -13.27 15.42 -6.67
C PRO A 917 -13.18 16.59 -7.67
N ALA A 918 -12.06 17.33 -7.68
CA ALA A 918 -11.85 18.47 -8.59
C ALA A 918 -11.28 18.08 -9.96
N ALA A 919 -10.79 16.84 -10.15
CA ALA A 919 -10.21 16.37 -11.40
C ALA A 919 -11.22 16.49 -12.56
N ASP A 920 -10.84 17.14 -13.66
CA ASP A 920 -11.51 16.97 -14.95
C ASP A 920 -10.94 15.71 -15.61
N LEU A 921 -9.61 15.63 -15.72
CA LEU A 921 -8.86 14.47 -16.18
C LEU A 921 -8.03 13.91 -15.01
N SER A 922 -7.95 12.58 -14.91
CA SER A 922 -7.13 11.87 -13.93
C SER A 922 -6.17 10.93 -14.64
N GLU A 923 -4.89 11.01 -14.29
CA GLU A 923 -3.75 10.39 -14.97
C GLU A 923 -3.35 9.06 -14.31
N HIS A 924 -3.68 7.94 -14.98
CA HIS A 924 -3.45 6.57 -14.50
C HIS A 924 -2.54 5.82 -15.48
N ILE A 925 -1.32 6.33 -15.61
CA ILE A 925 -0.40 6.09 -16.74
C ILE A 925 0.76 5.14 -16.43
N SER A 926 0.53 4.13 -15.58
CA SER A 926 1.55 3.12 -15.27
C SER A 926 2.04 2.35 -16.50
N THR A 927 3.24 1.76 -16.44
CA THR A 927 3.69 0.81 -17.47
C THR A 927 2.85 -0.46 -17.38
N ALA A 928 2.22 -0.88 -18.49
CA ALA A 928 1.33 -2.05 -18.44
C ALA A 928 2.04 -3.33 -17.94
N GLY A 929 1.38 -4.01 -17.00
CA GLY A 929 1.91 -5.15 -16.25
C GLY A 929 2.62 -4.78 -14.94
N MET A 930 2.60 -3.51 -14.50
CA MET A 930 3.29 -3.05 -13.29
C MET A 930 2.34 -2.61 -12.17
N GLU A 931 1.18 -2.03 -12.48
CA GLU A 931 0.21 -1.63 -11.46
C GLU A 931 -0.71 -2.80 -11.10
N ALA A 932 -0.68 -3.23 -9.83
CA ALA A 932 -1.49 -4.36 -9.39
C ALA A 932 -3.00 -4.11 -9.43
N SER A 933 -3.42 -2.85 -9.30
CA SER A 933 -4.84 -2.48 -9.36
C SER A 933 -5.03 -0.99 -9.61
N ASP A 934 -4.37 -0.14 -8.82
CA ASP A 934 -4.83 1.23 -8.52
C ASP A 934 -6.23 1.26 -7.89
N THR A 935 -6.49 2.27 -7.06
CA THR A 935 -7.80 2.61 -6.51
C THR A 935 -8.11 4.11 -6.62
N GLY A 936 -7.16 4.95 -7.07
CA GLY A 936 -7.38 6.36 -7.35
C GLY A 936 -8.21 6.57 -8.62
N ASN A 937 -8.03 5.71 -9.63
CA ASN A 937 -8.85 5.67 -10.84
C ASN A 937 -10.35 5.50 -10.53
N MET A 938 -10.68 4.58 -9.62
CA MET A 938 -12.03 4.36 -9.10
C MET A 938 -12.59 5.62 -8.43
N MET A 939 -11.77 6.33 -7.65
CA MET A 939 -12.16 7.55 -6.91
C MET A 939 -12.40 8.73 -7.84
N ALA A 940 -11.54 8.94 -8.84
CA ALA A 940 -11.71 9.97 -9.84
C ALA A 940 -12.97 9.71 -10.70
N ALA A 941 -13.15 8.47 -11.17
CA ALA A 941 -14.31 8.06 -11.95
C ALA A 941 -15.65 8.19 -11.17
N LEU A 942 -15.65 7.83 -9.87
CA LEU A 942 -16.79 8.03 -8.97
C LEU A 942 -17.13 9.53 -8.75
N ASN A 943 -16.17 10.43 -8.96
CA ASN A 943 -16.37 11.89 -8.90
C ASN A 943 -16.47 12.55 -10.29
N GLY A 944 -16.69 11.76 -11.34
CA GLY A 944 -16.91 12.24 -12.70
C GLY A 944 -15.65 12.80 -13.38
N GLY A 945 -14.46 12.55 -12.85
CA GLY A 945 -13.22 12.73 -13.61
C GLY A 945 -13.15 11.70 -14.74
N LEU A 946 -12.71 12.14 -15.93
CA LEU A 946 -12.41 11.21 -17.02
C LEU A 946 -11.00 10.65 -16.85
N ILE A 947 -10.83 9.37 -17.19
CA ILE A 947 -9.58 8.64 -16.99
C ILE A 947 -8.78 8.62 -18.28
N ILE A 948 -7.52 9.05 -18.22
CA ILE A 948 -6.50 8.72 -19.21
C ILE A 948 -5.54 7.69 -18.60
N GLY A 949 -5.18 6.66 -19.37
CA GLY A 949 -4.38 5.57 -18.81
C GLY A 949 -4.06 4.45 -19.78
N THR A 950 -3.14 3.60 -19.33
CA THR A 950 -2.80 2.33 -19.98
C THR A 950 -3.80 1.22 -19.61
N PRO A 951 -3.90 0.15 -20.42
CA PRO A 951 -4.65 -1.05 -20.10
C PRO A 951 -3.90 -1.91 -19.05
N ASP A 952 -3.79 -1.36 -17.84
CA ASP A 952 -3.04 -1.92 -16.70
C ASP A 952 -3.93 -2.10 -15.46
N GLY A 953 -3.50 -2.90 -14.48
CA GLY A 953 -4.17 -3.06 -13.19
C GLY A 953 -5.70 -3.22 -13.28
N SER A 954 -6.43 -2.31 -12.64
CA SER A 954 -7.90 -2.20 -12.73
C SER A 954 -8.38 -1.19 -13.77
N ASN A 955 -7.50 -0.42 -14.43
CA ASN A 955 -7.91 0.42 -15.57
C ASN A 955 -8.57 -0.43 -16.65
N LEU A 956 -8.01 -1.62 -16.94
CA LEU A 956 -8.58 -2.54 -17.93
C LEU A 956 -10.04 -2.91 -17.61
N GLU A 957 -10.37 -3.14 -16.34
CA GLU A 957 -11.73 -3.42 -15.90
C GLU A 957 -12.60 -2.15 -15.90
N LEU A 958 -12.05 -1.02 -15.44
CA LEU A 958 -12.74 0.27 -15.43
C LEU A 958 -13.15 0.69 -16.84
N PHE A 959 -12.27 0.47 -17.83
CA PHE A 959 -12.52 0.74 -19.25
C PHE A 959 -13.61 -0.19 -19.84
N GLN A 960 -13.73 -1.43 -19.33
CA GLN A 960 -14.81 -2.35 -19.69
C GLN A 960 -16.17 -1.89 -19.12
N GLU A 961 -16.25 -1.61 -17.81
CA GLU A 961 -17.51 -1.20 -17.17
C GLU A 961 -18.01 0.16 -17.68
N VAL A 962 -17.12 1.17 -17.72
CA VAL A 962 -17.43 2.53 -18.18
C VAL A 962 -17.66 2.56 -19.70
N GLY A 963 -17.03 1.65 -20.43
CA GLY A 963 -17.09 1.49 -21.88
C GLY A 963 -16.07 2.37 -22.60
N ALA A 964 -15.34 1.77 -23.55
CA ALA A 964 -14.17 2.35 -24.23
C ALA A 964 -14.36 3.77 -24.78
N ASP A 965 -15.56 4.11 -25.29
CA ASP A 965 -15.85 5.47 -25.78
C ASP A 965 -15.63 6.57 -24.73
N ASN A 966 -15.78 6.26 -23.43
CA ASN A 966 -15.86 7.24 -22.34
C ASN A 966 -14.55 7.39 -21.54
N VAL A 967 -13.47 6.73 -21.99
CA VAL A 967 -12.15 6.71 -21.36
C VAL A 967 -11.06 6.97 -22.41
N PHE A 968 -9.89 7.42 -21.97
CA PHE A 968 -8.76 7.76 -22.84
C PHE A 968 -7.66 6.69 -22.70
N GLN A 969 -7.90 5.52 -23.29
CA GLN A 969 -6.90 4.45 -23.33
C GLN A 969 -5.77 4.78 -24.32
N PHE A 970 -4.52 4.51 -23.94
CA PHE A 970 -3.36 4.55 -24.82
C PHE A 970 -2.31 3.50 -24.43
N GLY A 971 -1.20 3.46 -25.17
CA GLY A 971 0.00 2.70 -24.80
C GLY A 971 -0.09 1.19 -25.05
N LEU A 972 1.02 0.52 -24.75
CA LEU A 972 1.22 -0.92 -24.88
C LEU A 972 0.35 -1.70 -23.88
N THR A 973 -0.08 -2.91 -24.26
CA THR A 973 -0.56 -3.92 -23.30
C THR A 973 0.60 -4.57 -22.53
N ALA A 974 0.31 -5.23 -21.41
CA ALA A 974 1.34 -5.94 -20.61
C ALA A 974 2.12 -6.99 -21.43
N THR A 975 1.42 -7.67 -22.35
CA THR A 975 2.02 -8.63 -23.30
C THR A 975 2.95 -7.93 -24.29
N GLU A 976 2.52 -6.83 -24.91
CA GLU A 976 3.34 -6.07 -25.86
C GLU A 976 4.55 -5.42 -25.18
N ALA A 977 4.39 -4.88 -23.97
CA ALA A 977 5.48 -4.35 -23.16
C ALA A 977 6.53 -5.42 -22.84
N THR A 978 6.09 -6.64 -22.54
CA THR A 978 6.99 -7.76 -22.24
C THR A 978 7.70 -8.29 -23.50
N VAL A 979 7.00 -8.38 -24.63
CA VAL A 979 7.60 -8.72 -25.94
C VAL A 979 8.58 -7.64 -26.39
N LEU A 980 8.27 -6.35 -26.20
CA LEU A 980 9.14 -5.24 -26.59
C LEU A 980 10.45 -5.25 -25.79
N ARG A 981 10.39 -5.45 -24.46
CA ARG A 981 11.58 -5.68 -23.62
C ARG A 981 12.40 -6.88 -24.09
N ALA A 982 11.75 -8.01 -24.40
CA ALA A 982 12.42 -9.23 -24.83
C ALA A 982 13.03 -9.16 -26.25
N THR A 983 12.54 -8.27 -27.13
CA THR A 983 12.97 -8.18 -28.54
C THR A 983 14.11 -7.20 -28.81
N GLY A 984 14.66 -6.55 -27.78
CA GLY A 984 15.81 -5.64 -27.93
C GLY A 984 15.41 -4.20 -28.23
N TYR A 985 14.39 -3.69 -27.54
CA TYR A 985 14.00 -2.28 -27.52
C TYR A 985 15.19 -1.33 -27.33
N ASN A 986 15.26 -0.27 -28.15
CA ASN A 986 16.30 0.75 -28.09
C ASN A 986 15.68 2.16 -27.93
N PRO A 987 15.63 2.74 -26.71
CA PRO A 987 15.04 4.06 -26.50
C PRO A 987 15.77 5.19 -27.24
N TRP A 988 17.06 5.03 -27.53
CA TRP A 988 17.85 6.01 -28.28
C TRP A 988 17.32 6.22 -29.71
N GLU A 989 16.79 5.18 -30.35
CA GLU A 989 16.18 5.29 -31.68
C GLU A 989 14.86 6.06 -31.64
N VAL A 990 14.04 5.84 -30.62
CA VAL A 990 12.76 6.55 -30.43
C VAL A 990 12.99 8.05 -30.16
N TYR A 991 13.95 8.37 -29.30
CA TYR A 991 14.38 9.75 -29.02
C TYR A 991 14.90 10.47 -30.28
N ASN A 992 15.65 9.80 -31.16
CA ASN A 992 16.12 10.42 -32.41
C ASN A 992 15.04 10.47 -33.51
N ALA A 993 13.98 9.66 -33.43
CA ALA A 993 12.90 9.62 -34.41
C ALA A 993 11.83 10.71 -34.20
N SER A 994 11.60 11.18 -32.96
CA SER A 994 10.56 12.17 -32.63
C SER A 994 11.16 13.53 -32.25
N PHE A 995 10.88 14.56 -33.06
CA PHE A 995 11.35 15.93 -32.82
C PHE A 995 10.79 16.52 -31.51
N ASP A 996 9.51 16.32 -31.24
CA ASP A 996 8.86 16.81 -30.01
C ASP A 996 9.45 16.12 -28.77
N LEU A 997 9.66 14.80 -28.81
CA LEU A 997 10.29 14.06 -27.72
C LEU A 997 11.73 14.53 -27.47
N LYS A 998 12.51 14.68 -28.54
CA LYS A 998 13.87 15.20 -28.46
C LYS A 998 13.91 16.60 -27.86
N GLY A 999 13.01 17.50 -28.30
CA GLY A 999 12.88 18.85 -27.75
C GLY A 999 12.48 18.87 -26.27
N ALA A 1000 11.68 17.91 -25.81
CA ALA A 1000 11.34 17.78 -24.39
C ALA A 1000 12.53 17.25 -23.57
N ILE A 1001 13.21 16.18 -24.01
CA ILE A 1001 14.34 15.57 -23.29
C ILE A 1001 15.59 16.47 -23.30
N ASP A 1002 15.86 17.22 -24.36
CA ASP A 1002 17.01 18.12 -24.44
C ASP A 1002 16.91 19.29 -23.42
N LEU A 1003 15.69 19.68 -22.98
CA LEU A 1003 15.50 20.68 -21.92
C LEU A 1003 15.93 20.20 -20.52
N LEU A 1004 15.94 18.88 -20.27
CA LEU A 1004 16.42 18.31 -19.00
C LEU A 1004 17.96 18.39 -18.89
N THR A 1005 18.67 18.43 -20.00
CA THR A 1005 20.15 18.35 -20.02
C THR A 1005 20.85 19.64 -20.42
N ASN A 1006 20.16 20.58 -21.09
CA ASN A 1006 20.77 21.84 -21.56
C ASN A 1006 20.90 22.94 -20.49
N GLY A 1007 20.48 22.67 -19.25
CA GLY A 1007 20.58 23.60 -18.11
C GLY A 1007 19.37 24.55 -17.92
N THR A 1008 18.37 24.51 -18.80
CA THR A 1008 17.20 25.42 -18.73
C THR A 1008 16.39 25.22 -17.44
N LEU A 1009 16.18 23.96 -17.04
CA LEU A 1009 15.42 23.57 -15.85
C LEU A 1009 16.23 23.62 -14.54
N SER A 1010 17.46 24.14 -14.57
CA SER A 1010 18.44 23.97 -13.50
C SER A 1010 19.42 25.15 -13.38
N HIS A 1011 19.01 26.33 -13.84
CA HIS A 1011 19.78 27.58 -13.79
C HIS A 1011 21.21 27.47 -14.40
N GLY A 1012 21.38 26.58 -15.38
CA GLY A 1012 22.66 26.31 -16.05
C GLY A 1012 23.36 25.01 -15.63
N ASP A 1013 22.90 24.30 -14.60
CA ASP A 1013 23.46 23.00 -14.23
C ASP A 1013 23.01 21.90 -15.20
N THR A 1014 23.86 21.57 -16.16
CA THR A 1014 23.63 20.50 -17.14
C THR A 1014 23.74 19.08 -16.56
N ALA A 1015 24.06 18.91 -15.26
CA ALA A 1015 24.24 17.61 -14.60
C ALA A 1015 23.00 17.14 -13.82
N LEU A 1016 22.23 18.03 -13.20
CA LEU A 1016 21.14 17.70 -12.26
C LEU A 1016 20.22 16.54 -12.71
N PHE A 1017 19.66 16.62 -13.93
CA PHE A 1017 18.70 15.62 -14.44
C PHE A 1017 19.35 14.56 -15.36
N GLN A 1018 20.69 14.53 -15.48
CA GLN A 1018 21.39 13.48 -16.23
C GLN A 1018 21.08 12.06 -15.74
N PRO A 1019 20.86 11.77 -14.44
CA PRO A 1019 20.47 10.42 -14.01
C PRO A 1019 19.15 9.94 -14.65
N LEU A 1020 18.12 10.81 -14.70
CA LEU A 1020 16.84 10.49 -15.36
C LEU A 1020 17.02 10.28 -16.86
N VAL A 1021 17.75 11.19 -17.52
CA VAL A 1021 17.96 11.10 -18.98
C VAL A 1021 18.86 9.91 -19.36
N HIS A 1022 19.80 9.52 -18.49
CA HIS A 1022 20.57 8.30 -18.67
C HIS A 1022 19.69 7.06 -18.58
N LEU A 1023 18.80 6.95 -17.59
CA LEU A 1023 17.84 5.84 -17.48
C LEU A 1023 16.95 5.77 -18.74
N LEU A 1024 16.32 6.88 -19.11
CA LEU A 1024 15.43 7.00 -20.26
C LEU A 1024 16.10 6.74 -21.62
N LEU A 1025 17.41 6.99 -21.77
CA LEU A 1025 18.11 6.84 -23.05
C LEU A 1025 19.03 5.61 -23.14
N SER A 1026 19.18 4.84 -22.06
CA SER A 1026 20.03 3.62 -22.04
C SER A 1026 19.27 2.32 -21.75
N SER A 1027 18.17 2.37 -20.99
CA SER A 1027 17.43 1.17 -20.57
C SER A 1027 15.92 1.30 -20.73
N ASP A 1028 15.33 2.41 -20.27
CA ASP A 1028 13.88 2.68 -20.26
C ASP A 1028 13.03 1.43 -19.98
N TYR A 1029 13.31 0.75 -18.86
CA TYR A 1029 12.63 -0.49 -18.44
C TYR A 1029 11.10 -0.33 -18.33
N TYR A 1030 10.67 0.88 -17.99
CA TYR A 1030 9.27 1.31 -17.86
C TYR A 1030 8.65 1.83 -19.18
N LEU A 1031 9.38 1.73 -20.29
CA LEU A 1031 8.91 1.97 -21.66
C LEU A 1031 8.24 3.35 -21.86
N LEU A 1032 8.74 4.39 -21.19
CA LEU A 1032 8.22 5.75 -21.33
C LEU A 1032 8.28 6.23 -22.78
N LEU A 1033 9.41 6.02 -23.45
CA LEU A 1033 9.61 6.62 -24.77
C LEU A 1033 8.80 5.85 -25.83
N ALA A 1034 8.59 4.54 -25.63
CA ALA A 1034 7.71 3.73 -26.47
C ALA A 1034 6.25 4.19 -26.41
N ASP A 1035 5.71 4.44 -25.22
CA ASP A 1035 4.32 4.91 -25.05
C ASP A 1035 4.14 6.39 -25.41
N TYR A 1036 5.19 7.22 -25.29
CA TYR A 1036 5.14 8.68 -25.41
C TYR A 1036 4.28 9.20 -26.57
N GLN A 1037 4.48 8.72 -27.80
CA GLN A 1037 3.73 9.25 -28.94
C GLN A 1037 2.23 8.96 -28.80
N SER A 1038 1.87 7.75 -28.36
CA SER A 1038 0.46 7.37 -28.16
C SER A 1038 -0.20 8.14 -27.01
N TYR A 1039 0.56 8.49 -25.97
CA TYR A 1039 0.10 9.36 -24.89
C TYR A 1039 -0.17 10.80 -25.38
N ILE A 1040 0.75 11.38 -26.16
CA ILE A 1040 0.57 12.71 -26.78
C ILE A 1040 -0.64 12.71 -27.73
N ASP A 1041 -0.79 11.67 -28.56
CA ASP A 1041 -1.91 11.55 -29.50
C ASP A 1041 -3.26 11.38 -28.77
N CYS A 1042 -3.28 10.68 -27.63
CA CYS A 1042 -4.45 10.56 -26.76
C CYS A 1042 -4.77 11.88 -26.03
N GLN A 1043 -3.75 12.61 -25.58
CA GLN A 1043 -3.91 13.94 -24.98
C GLN A 1043 -4.44 14.99 -25.98
N MET A 1044 -4.21 14.82 -27.28
CA MET A 1044 -4.88 15.62 -28.31
C MET A 1044 -6.38 15.30 -28.41
N GLN A 1045 -6.79 14.04 -28.18
CA GLN A 1045 -8.22 13.65 -28.14
C GLN A 1045 -8.92 14.22 -26.91
N VAL A 1046 -8.26 14.19 -25.73
CA VAL A 1046 -8.73 14.89 -24.51
C VAL A 1046 -9.00 16.37 -24.80
N SER A 1047 -8.02 17.05 -25.41
CA SER A 1047 -8.11 18.46 -25.78
C SER A 1047 -9.22 18.75 -26.79
N HIS A 1048 -9.51 17.82 -27.71
CA HIS A 1048 -10.61 17.95 -28.65
C HIS A 1048 -11.97 17.79 -27.95
N LEU A 1049 -12.13 16.79 -27.08
CA LEU A 1049 -13.38 16.56 -26.35
C LEU A 1049 -13.70 17.70 -25.37
N TYR A 1050 -12.71 18.25 -24.64
CA TYR A 1050 -12.96 19.29 -23.63
C TYR A 1050 -13.56 20.58 -24.20
N ARG A 1051 -13.36 20.85 -25.52
CA ARG A 1051 -14.01 21.95 -26.23
C ARG A 1051 -15.53 21.72 -26.38
N ASP A 1052 -15.99 20.48 -26.48
CA ASP A 1052 -17.42 20.13 -26.35
C ASP A 1052 -17.75 19.81 -24.89
N GLN A 1053 -18.06 20.87 -24.14
CA GLN A 1053 -18.46 20.78 -22.75
C GLN A 1053 -19.72 19.95 -22.50
N ASP A 1054 -20.60 19.75 -23.50
CA ASP A 1054 -21.81 18.93 -23.33
C ASP A 1054 -21.49 17.44 -23.47
N ALA A 1055 -20.70 17.06 -24.49
CA ALA A 1055 -20.17 15.71 -24.65
C ALA A 1055 -19.25 15.32 -23.49
N TRP A 1056 -18.36 16.21 -23.03
CA TRP A 1056 -17.52 15.99 -21.85
C TRP A 1056 -18.36 15.71 -20.59
N THR A 1057 -19.37 16.55 -20.33
CA THR A 1057 -20.25 16.38 -19.15
C THR A 1057 -21.10 15.11 -19.26
N ARG A 1058 -21.58 14.76 -20.46
CA ARG A 1058 -22.28 13.50 -20.70
C ARG A 1058 -21.39 12.28 -20.41
N LYS A 1059 -20.12 12.31 -20.80
CA LYS A 1059 -19.15 11.24 -20.51
C LYS A 1059 -18.82 11.16 -19.02
N SER A 1060 -18.61 12.31 -18.37
CA SER A 1060 -18.40 12.42 -16.91
C SER A 1060 -19.52 11.71 -16.11
N ILE A 1061 -20.79 11.95 -16.47
CA ILE A 1061 -21.94 11.25 -15.85
C ILE A 1061 -21.95 9.76 -16.17
N LEU A 1062 -21.69 9.36 -17.42
CA LEU A 1062 -21.67 7.95 -17.83
C LEU A 1062 -20.55 7.16 -17.13
N THR A 1063 -19.41 7.80 -16.85
CA THR A 1063 -18.33 7.24 -16.05
C THR A 1063 -18.81 6.97 -14.62
N THR A 1064 -19.33 7.97 -13.90
CA THR A 1064 -19.85 7.77 -12.54
C THR A 1064 -21.05 6.83 -12.47
N ALA A 1065 -21.89 6.78 -13.51
CA ALA A 1065 -23.00 5.83 -13.59
C ALA A 1065 -22.56 4.36 -13.60
N ARG A 1066 -21.32 4.07 -14.02
CA ARG A 1066 -20.86 2.71 -14.36
C ARG A 1066 -19.83 2.13 -13.40
N VAL A 1067 -19.46 2.85 -12.33
CA VAL A 1067 -18.46 2.38 -11.35
C VAL A 1067 -19.03 1.51 -10.20
N GLY A 1068 -20.28 1.03 -10.28
CA GLY A 1068 -20.92 0.24 -9.21
C GLY A 1068 -20.10 -0.94 -8.69
N LYS A 1069 -19.52 -1.72 -9.64
CA LYS A 1069 -18.57 -2.82 -9.38
C LYS A 1069 -17.41 -2.43 -8.46
N PHE A 1070 -16.95 -1.18 -8.49
CA PHE A 1070 -15.80 -0.73 -7.72
C PHE A 1070 -16.14 -0.29 -6.28
N SER A 1071 -17.34 -0.61 -5.77
CA SER A 1071 -17.57 -0.53 -4.31
C SER A 1071 -16.78 -1.60 -3.56
N SER A 1072 -16.12 -1.18 -2.48
CA SER A 1072 -15.53 -2.07 -1.47
C SER A 1072 -16.56 -2.98 -0.80
N ASP A 1073 -17.85 -2.61 -0.79
CA ASP A 1073 -18.92 -3.49 -0.32
C ASP A 1073 -19.00 -4.78 -1.16
N ARG A 1074 -18.82 -4.66 -2.48
CA ARG A 1074 -18.85 -5.77 -3.45
C ARG A 1074 -17.64 -6.68 -3.27
N ALA A 1075 -16.45 -6.11 -3.15
CA ALA A 1075 -15.23 -6.87 -2.84
C ALA A 1075 -15.35 -7.64 -1.52
N VAL A 1076 -15.80 -6.98 -0.44
CA VAL A 1076 -16.02 -7.64 0.87
C VAL A 1076 -17.03 -8.79 0.77
N ARG A 1077 -18.11 -8.67 -0.02
CA ARG A 1077 -19.05 -9.78 -0.26
C ARG A 1077 -18.38 -10.97 -0.95
N GLU A 1078 -17.56 -10.74 -1.97
CA GLU A 1078 -16.82 -11.83 -2.65
C GLU A 1078 -15.83 -12.52 -1.71
N TYR A 1079 -15.08 -11.77 -0.91
CA TYR A 1079 -14.18 -12.33 0.11
C TYR A 1079 -14.97 -13.16 1.14
N CYS A 1080 -16.10 -12.65 1.65
CA CYS A 1080 -16.97 -13.39 2.57
C CYS A 1080 -17.52 -14.68 1.95
N GLN A 1081 -17.93 -14.65 0.67
CA GLN A 1081 -18.60 -15.76 -0.01
C GLN A 1081 -17.67 -16.84 -0.56
N THR A 1082 -16.43 -16.51 -0.95
CA THR A 1082 -15.52 -17.48 -1.59
C THR A 1082 -14.21 -17.74 -0.84
N ILE A 1083 -13.95 -17.05 0.28
CA ILE A 1083 -12.73 -17.22 1.08
C ILE A 1083 -13.07 -17.36 2.56
N TRP A 1084 -13.58 -16.30 3.19
CA TRP A 1084 -13.70 -16.24 4.65
C TRP A 1084 -14.86 -17.05 5.21
N ASN A 1085 -15.93 -17.28 4.43
CA ASN A 1085 -17.18 -17.94 4.86
C ASN A 1085 -17.84 -17.28 6.09
N VAL A 1086 -17.78 -15.95 6.18
CA VAL A 1086 -18.34 -15.14 7.28
C VAL A 1086 -19.67 -14.51 6.86
N GLU A 1087 -20.69 -14.65 7.69
CA GLU A 1087 -22.04 -14.11 7.47
C GLU A 1087 -22.30 -12.83 8.30
N PRO A 1088 -23.17 -11.90 7.83
CA PRO A 1088 -23.62 -10.74 8.59
C PRO A 1088 -24.28 -11.11 9.93
N VAL A 1089 -23.97 -10.35 10.98
CA VAL A 1089 -24.60 -10.46 12.30
C VAL A 1089 -25.37 -9.16 12.61
N PRO A 1090 -26.59 -8.99 12.08
CA PRO A 1090 -27.38 -7.77 12.30
C PRO A 1090 -27.81 -7.64 13.78
N ILE A 1091 -27.89 -6.39 14.26
CA ILE A 1091 -28.17 -6.06 15.67
C ILE A 1091 -29.36 -5.10 15.78
N GLU A 1092 -30.38 -5.51 16.52
CA GLU A 1092 -31.47 -4.63 16.96
C GLU A 1092 -31.22 -4.16 18.40
N ILE A 1093 -30.61 -2.99 18.55
CA ILE A 1093 -30.63 -2.26 19.83
C ILE A 1093 -32.01 -1.59 19.94
N ALA A 1094 -32.77 -1.92 20.98
CA ALA A 1094 -34.01 -1.22 21.33
C ALA A 1094 -33.73 0.27 21.61
N ASP A 1095 -34.74 1.11 21.44
CA ASP A 1095 -34.72 2.56 21.70
C ASP A 1095 -33.75 3.44 20.87
N TYR A 1096 -32.70 2.89 20.21
CA TYR A 1096 -31.92 3.68 19.24
C TYR A 1096 -32.72 3.92 17.95
N VAL A 1097 -33.27 5.12 17.84
CA VAL A 1097 -33.88 5.68 16.63
C VAL A 1097 -32.89 6.67 16.00
N PRO A 1098 -32.32 6.37 14.81
CA PRO A 1098 -31.54 7.35 14.06
C PRO A 1098 -32.38 8.62 13.82
N SER A 1099 -31.77 9.81 13.94
CA SER A 1099 -32.48 11.07 13.78
C SER A 1099 -32.97 11.25 12.35
N LYS A 1100 -34.18 10.78 12.04
CA LYS A 1100 -34.90 11.13 10.81
C LYS A 1100 -35.20 12.63 10.83
N THR A 1101 -34.32 13.40 10.20
CA THR A 1101 -34.51 14.82 9.92
C THR A 1101 -35.87 15.01 9.25
N ALA A 1102 -36.63 16.02 9.69
CA ALA A 1102 -38.06 16.09 9.38
C ALA A 1102 -38.32 16.27 7.87
N SER A 1103 -39.04 15.34 7.27
CA SER A 1103 -39.61 15.48 5.93
C SER A 1103 -40.91 16.30 5.99
N LEU A 1104 -40.77 17.62 6.06
CA LEU A 1104 -41.89 18.60 6.00
C LEU A 1104 -41.45 19.92 5.38
#